data_AF-A0A3M1IAZ6-F1
#
_entry.id   AF-A0A3M1IAZ6-F1
#
_cell.length_a   1.000
_cell.length_b   1.000
_cell.length_c   1.000
_cell.angle_alpha   90.00
_cell.angle_beta   90.00
_cell.angle_gamma   90.00
#
_symmetry.space_group_name_H-M   'P 1'
#
loop_
_entity.id
_entity.type
_entity.pdbx_description
1 polymer ?
#
loop_
_entity_poly.entity_id
_entity_poly.type
_entity_poly.pdbx_seq_one_letter_code
_entity_poly.pdbx_strand_id
1 'polypeptide(L)'
;MLKLSNKSLFTIFSIFFLLASCDQNPHLSDVLNGKFGSSDEVPPEIVSPAENEKISKSKITLQWSARKGILYYEVEVYRLPEKQAISGSPFKVQASGSDPVPTSLSITLDREGKYEWTVKSNLSGIRKSTFYFFKDAIHVYCPGTESTCSESAGVGIADEPLQDITTAIYTAIQYGINTVKVATRGNGQAYNTRISLAEGILLQGGYSPDFTTRDSSVYETILSNSDAPFTVAAVNIAKTTELSGFTIKNSNTTASDAHTITVQYCTSGLTIKDNKIYAASGASSLRNAVLFTYSLSSLLNNTIYGGSGSTNGYAVYAQSSNVNIISNTIYLAQGSSTSHTIHINDSSPTIARNTIEGSVTVNNQNVIYVENSAAGSSSTGPPVIKNNIIEGAGPCSGCRILYATNSTSIISNNLFHWLATSGGLSGSMIYSINSARVRVINNIFMVSALKNGSTYYPVEDADSSSYADSIENNVFLMHGSAVGNKTSFYRVSSGFSGCATDNDGDSNSATCTVDDTEKLGHWPAGADKARGNIFLNTRIDGIPFVNSANFANLTVANNTGSTTTFYLDKTTTSCTDYPVGKYIEWNRDGIFRLITNCAVNTYLEITVSPGISSGSDNVADKLILFYTANNQTSFDYHYVQNSLTDQNWVNLVEGGLDSSGNNCGSPSSGAGLGPGNKSCGNVGSDLEATTRTTGFNHASVQPNNTSVNNVCASGIGGTCSNPRSATEQAKPNGFSIGPYEKDL
;
A
#
# COMPACT_ATOMS: atom_id res chain seq x y z
N MET A 1 14.97 -85.29 77.89
CA MET A 1 15.30 -83.86 77.76
C MET A 1 15.29 -83.53 76.27
N LEU A 2 14.18 -82.97 75.75
CA LEU A 2 14.12 -82.24 74.48
C LEU A 2 12.81 -81.44 74.46
N LYS A 3 12.94 -80.13 74.65
CA LYS A 3 11.87 -79.12 74.59
C LYS A 3 11.57 -78.82 73.12
N LEU A 4 10.36 -79.11 72.67
CA LEU A 4 9.82 -78.57 71.41
C LEU A 4 9.09 -77.25 71.72
N SER A 5 9.45 -76.19 71.02
CA SER A 5 8.97 -74.83 71.27
C SER A 5 7.66 -74.54 70.52
N ASN A 6 6.74 -73.86 71.20
CA ASN A 6 5.39 -73.46 70.77
C ASN A 6 5.32 -72.48 69.56
N LYS A 7 6.41 -72.21 68.84
CA LYS A 7 6.41 -71.25 67.73
C LYS A 7 6.04 -71.84 66.37
N SER A 8 6.09 -73.16 66.17
CA SER A 8 5.82 -73.77 64.85
C SER A 8 4.35 -74.14 64.61
N LEU A 9 3.53 -74.22 65.65
CA LEU A 9 2.10 -74.56 65.48
C LEU A 9 1.25 -73.35 65.08
N PHE A 10 1.67 -72.13 65.45
CA PHE A 10 0.97 -70.89 65.08
C PHE A 10 1.20 -70.50 63.60
N THR A 11 2.36 -70.83 63.03
CA THR A 11 2.66 -70.55 61.62
C THR A 11 1.83 -71.43 60.67
N ILE A 12 1.53 -72.68 61.05
CA ILE A 12 0.73 -73.60 60.22
C ILE A 12 -0.77 -73.24 60.29
N PHE A 13 -1.27 -72.76 61.44
CA PHE A 13 -2.66 -72.29 61.55
C PHE A 13 -2.92 -70.95 60.86
N SER A 14 -1.93 -70.05 60.79
CA SER A 14 -2.03 -68.81 60.01
C SER A 14 -1.99 -69.02 58.50
N ILE A 15 -1.35 -70.09 58.01
CA ILE A 15 -1.36 -70.45 56.57
C ILE A 15 -2.71 -71.07 56.18
N PHE A 16 -3.39 -71.79 57.09
CA PHE A 16 -4.70 -72.37 56.81
C PHE A 16 -5.86 -71.36 56.89
N PHE A 17 -5.78 -70.33 57.74
CA PHE A 17 -6.79 -69.25 57.78
C PHE A 17 -6.68 -68.24 56.63
N LEU A 18 -5.57 -68.23 55.89
CA LEU A 18 -5.39 -67.46 54.66
C LEU A 18 -5.97 -68.15 53.41
N LEU A 19 -6.39 -69.42 53.51
CA LEU A 19 -6.98 -70.19 52.41
C LEU A 19 -8.52 -70.32 52.49
N ALA A 20 -9.15 -69.86 53.58
CA ALA A 20 -10.59 -70.00 53.81
C ALA A 20 -11.44 -68.80 53.35
N SER A 21 -10.85 -67.77 52.72
CA SER A 21 -11.60 -66.66 52.10
C SER A 21 -11.61 -66.66 50.57
N CYS A 22 -11.13 -67.74 49.93
CA CYS A 22 -11.21 -67.90 48.48
C CYS A 22 -12.50 -68.62 48.06
N ASP A 23 -13.67 -68.06 48.37
CA ASP A 23 -14.97 -68.57 47.89
C ASP A 23 -15.33 -68.02 46.48
N GLN A 24 -14.33 -68.04 45.62
CA GLN A 24 -14.46 -67.73 44.19
C GLN A 24 -13.61 -68.77 43.48
N ASN A 25 -14.14 -69.97 43.26
CA ASN A 25 -13.60 -70.82 42.20
C ASN A 25 -13.69 -69.98 40.92
N PRO A 26 -12.57 -69.49 40.33
CA PRO A 26 -12.66 -68.80 39.06
C PRO A 26 -13.28 -69.81 38.10
N HIS A 27 -14.36 -69.42 37.43
CA HIS A 27 -15.01 -70.28 36.46
C HIS A 27 -13.91 -70.74 35.48
N LEU A 28 -13.90 -72.02 35.07
CA LEU A 28 -12.89 -72.53 34.13
C LEU A 28 -12.86 -71.67 32.84
N SER A 29 -14.01 -71.08 32.46
CA SER A 29 -14.09 -70.09 31.39
C SER A 29 -13.28 -68.82 31.67
N ASP A 30 -13.22 -68.33 32.91
CA ASP A 30 -12.42 -67.15 33.28
C ASP A 30 -10.92 -67.45 33.20
N VAL A 31 -10.49 -68.64 33.65
CA VAL A 31 -9.09 -69.08 33.53
C VAL A 31 -8.70 -69.29 32.07
N LEU A 32 -9.57 -69.93 31.27
CA LEU A 32 -9.32 -70.19 29.84
C LEU A 32 -9.40 -68.91 28.99
N ASN A 33 -10.17 -67.92 29.41
CA ASN A 33 -10.21 -66.60 28.78
C ASN A 33 -9.16 -65.62 29.34
N GLY A 34 -8.28 -66.08 30.24
CA GLY A 34 -7.21 -65.27 30.82
C GLY A 34 -7.68 -64.16 31.78
N LYS A 35 -8.93 -64.23 32.29
CA LYS A 35 -9.47 -63.34 33.33
C LYS A 35 -8.91 -63.71 34.71
N PHE A 36 -7.63 -63.40 34.94
CA PHE A 36 -6.99 -63.55 36.24
C PHE A 36 -7.11 -62.24 37.04
N GLY A 37 -8.11 -62.18 37.94
CA GLY A 37 -8.39 -61.02 38.80
C GLY A 37 -9.59 -60.18 38.33
N SER A 38 -10.05 -59.25 39.18
CA SER A 38 -11.10 -58.29 38.81
C SER A 38 -10.58 -57.28 37.78
N SER A 39 -10.71 -57.62 36.50
CA SER A 39 -10.44 -56.69 35.41
C SER A 39 -11.44 -55.53 35.46
N ASP A 40 -10.94 -54.29 35.47
CA ASP A 40 -11.81 -53.11 35.43
C ASP A 40 -12.39 -52.96 34.01
N GLU A 41 -13.65 -53.40 33.85
CA GLU A 41 -14.40 -53.29 32.58
C GLU A 41 -14.93 -51.85 32.35
N VAL A 42 -14.70 -50.90 33.27
CA VAL A 42 -15.07 -49.51 33.06
C VAL A 42 -14.18 -48.90 31.97
N PRO A 43 -14.78 -48.23 30.96
CA PRO A 43 -14.00 -47.54 29.93
C PRO A 43 -13.00 -46.52 30.54
N PRO A 44 -11.80 -46.36 29.96
CA PRO A 44 -10.83 -45.36 30.43
C PRO A 44 -11.44 -43.95 30.35
N GLU A 45 -11.30 -43.15 31.40
CA GLU A 45 -11.80 -41.78 31.45
C GLU A 45 -10.83 -40.85 30.74
N ILE A 46 -11.32 -40.00 29.86
CA ILE A 46 -10.48 -39.04 29.14
C ILE A 46 -10.14 -37.87 30.06
N VAL A 47 -8.84 -37.59 30.19
CA VAL A 47 -8.30 -36.53 31.07
C VAL A 47 -7.95 -35.28 30.27
N SER A 48 -7.26 -35.42 29.14
CA SER A 48 -6.88 -34.29 28.27
C SER A 48 -6.57 -34.79 26.84
N PRO A 49 -6.88 -34.02 25.79
CA PRO A 49 -7.74 -32.84 25.81
C PRO A 49 -9.15 -33.19 26.29
N ALA A 50 -9.76 -32.28 27.04
CA ALA A 50 -11.15 -32.41 27.45
C ALA A 50 -12.09 -32.25 26.24
N GLU A 51 -13.36 -32.65 26.40
CA GLU A 51 -14.36 -32.52 25.34
C GLU A 51 -14.51 -31.07 24.89
N ASN A 52 -14.35 -30.85 23.58
CA ASN A 52 -14.33 -29.54 22.92
C ASN A 52 -13.21 -28.59 23.40
N GLU A 53 -12.14 -29.11 24.01
CA GLU A 53 -10.98 -28.29 24.37
C GLU A 53 -10.35 -27.67 23.11
N LYS A 54 -9.91 -26.42 23.24
CA LYS A 54 -9.30 -25.62 22.17
C LYS A 54 -7.80 -25.51 22.43
N ILE A 55 -6.97 -25.90 21.46
CA ILE A 55 -5.51 -25.96 21.60
C ILE A 55 -4.81 -25.32 20.40
N SER A 56 -3.65 -24.66 20.62
CA SER A 56 -2.87 -24.01 19.56
C SER A 56 -1.47 -24.61 19.34
N LYS A 57 -1.07 -25.59 20.16
CA LYS A 57 0.21 -26.28 20.01
C LYS A 57 0.04 -27.51 19.11
N SER A 58 0.87 -27.63 18.07
CA SER A 58 0.82 -28.77 17.16
C SER A 58 1.22 -30.09 17.82
N LYS A 59 2.12 -30.06 18.81
CA LYS A 59 2.46 -31.21 19.64
C LYS A 59 1.57 -31.25 20.87
N ILE A 60 0.75 -32.28 20.97
CA ILE A 60 -0.23 -32.44 22.04
C ILE A 60 -0.03 -33.78 22.73
N THR A 61 -0.48 -33.88 23.98
CA THR A 61 -0.44 -35.12 24.75
C THR A 61 -1.86 -35.52 25.09
N LEU A 62 -2.30 -36.64 24.52
CA LEU A 62 -3.55 -37.31 24.88
C LEU A 62 -3.34 -38.04 26.21
N GLN A 63 -4.24 -37.88 27.17
CA GLN A 63 -4.17 -38.46 28.51
C GLN A 63 -5.51 -39.08 28.91
N TRP A 64 -5.47 -40.27 29.52
CA TRP A 64 -6.65 -40.97 30.02
C TRP A 64 -6.33 -41.77 31.30
N SER A 65 -7.35 -42.13 32.06
CA SER A 65 -7.18 -42.92 33.28
C SER A 65 -6.75 -44.35 32.98
N ALA A 66 -5.69 -44.80 33.65
CA ALA A 66 -5.27 -46.19 33.61
C ALA A 66 -6.30 -47.08 34.33
N ARG A 67 -6.43 -48.31 33.84
CA ARG A 67 -7.40 -49.31 34.31
C ARG A 67 -6.65 -50.57 34.71
N LYS A 68 -7.01 -51.14 35.85
CA LYS A 68 -6.32 -52.32 36.39
C LYS A 68 -6.58 -53.54 35.52
N GLY A 69 -5.51 -54.27 35.19
CA GLY A 69 -5.57 -55.49 34.39
C GLY A 69 -5.57 -55.27 32.87
N ILE A 70 -5.51 -54.02 32.40
CA ILE A 70 -5.32 -53.70 30.98
C ILE A 70 -3.86 -53.92 30.58
N LEU A 71 -3.63 -54.53 29.41
CA LEU A 71 -2.28 -54.76 28.87
C LEU A 71 -1.85 -53.60 27.95
N TYR A 72 -2.77 -53.14 27.12
CA TYR A 72 -2.52 -52.03 26.20
C TYR A 72 -3.82 -51.27 25.89
N TYR A 73 -3.64 -50.04 25.44
CA TYR A 73 -4.68 -49.20 24.86
C TYR A 73 -4.44 -49.03 23.37
N GLU A 74 -5.51 -49.07 22.60
CA GLU A 74 -5.55 -48.65 21.21
C GLU A 74 -6.17 -47.25 21.15
N VAL A 75 -5.43 -46.30 20.62
CA VAL A 75 -5.85 -44.90 20.51
C VAL A 75 -6.03 -44.55 19.05
N GLU A 76 -7.25 -44.19 18.65
CA GLU A 76 -7.55 -43.74 17.30
C GLU A 76 -7.76 -42.23 17.29
N VAL A 77 -7.27 -41.53 16.29
CA VAL A 77 -7.40 -40.07 16.17
C VAL A 77 -7.69 -39.71 14.72
N TYR A 78 -8.81 -39.04 14.51
CA TYR A 78 -9.34 -38.66 13.21
C TYR A 78 -9.63 -37.17 13.14
N ARG A 79 -9.31 -36.54 12.01
CA ARG A 79 -9.81 -35.21 11.67
C ARG A 79 -11.23 -35.31 11.14
N LEU A 80 -12.14 -34.51 11.68
CA LEU A 80 -13.51 -34.35 11.24
C LEU A 80 -13.63 -33.16 10.26
N PRO A 81 -14.60 -33.18 9.33
CA PRO A 81 -15.63 -34.20 9.13
C PRO A 81 -15.21 -35.40 8.27
N GLU A 82 -14.07 -35.35 7.56
CA GLU A 82 -13.69 -36.38 6.59
C GLU A 82 -13.33 -37.74 7.22
N LYS A 83 -13.17 -37.78 8.55
CA LYS A 83 -12.66 -38.93 9.32
C LYS A 83 -11.29 -39.39 8.82
N GLN A 84 -10.44 -38.44 8.45
CA GLN A 84 -9.08 -38.73 8.03
C GLN A 84 -8.23 -39.07 9.27
N ALA A 85 -7.72 -40.31 9.34
CA ALA A 85 -6.81 -40.72 10.40
C ALA A 85 -5.52 -39.90 10.35
N ILE A 86 -5.02 -39.46 11.50
CA ILE A 86 -3.69 -38.83 11.56
C ILE A 86 -2.59 -39.88 11.36
N SER A 87 -1.40 -39.43 10.94
CA SER A 87 -0.25 -40.31 10.74
C SER A 87 0.05 -41.13 12.01
N GLY A 88 0.08 -42.46 11.87
CA GLY A 88 0.35 -43.41 12.95
C GLY A 88 -0.88 -43.93 13.70
N SER A 89 -2.07 -43.38 13.44
CA SER A 89 -3.32 -43.91 14.00
C SER A 89 -3.78 -45.18 13.25
N PRO A 90 -4.24 -46.25 13.93
CA PRO A 90 -4.36 -46.39 15.39
C PRO A 90 -3.01 -46.62 16.09
N PHE A 91 -2.84 -46.00 17.26
CA PHE A 91 -1.65 -46.15 18.10
C PHE A 91 -1.86 -47.25 19.14
N LYS A 92 -0.83 -48.05 19.43
CA LYS A 92 -0.84 -49.00 20.56
C LYS A 92 0.06 -48.51 21.68
N VAL A 93 -0.51 -48.28 22.86
CA VAL A 93 0.19 -47.77 24.04
C VAL A 93 0.15 -48.83 25.14
N GLN A 94 1.32 -49.27 25.60
CA GLN A 94 1.41 -50.26 26.68
C GLN A 94 0.90 -49.66 27.99
N ALA A 95 0.09 -50.43 28.73
CA ALA A 95 -0.37 -50.00 30.04
C ALA A 95 0.78 -50.05 31.06
N SER A 96 0.88 -49.03 31.91
CA SER A 96 1.78 -49.02 33.06
C SER A 96 1.32 -50.08 34.06
N GLY A 97 2.03 -51.20 34.18
CA GLY A 97 1.56 -52.42 34.83
C GLY A 97 1.36 -52.38 36.36
N SER A 98 1.44 -51.23 37.04
CA SER A 98 1.42 -51.25 38.51
C SER A 98 0.80 -50.07 39.27
N ASP A 99 0.28 -48.99 38.64
CA ASP A 99 -0.36 -47.90 39.40
C ASP A 99 -1.38 -47.10 38.56
N PRO A 100 -2.38 -46.45 39.18
CA PRO A 100 -3.35 -45.56 38.52
C PRO A 100 -2.71 -44.23 38.11
N VAL A 101 -1.62 -44.27 37.35
CA VAL A 101 -1.03 -43.09 36.71
C VAL A 101 -1.73 -42.90 35.35
N PRO A 102 -2.15 -41.68 34.99
CA PRO A 102 -2.70 -41.42 33.66
C PRO A 102 -1.77 -41.95 32.57
N THR A 103 -2.32 -42.74 31.67
CA THR A 103 -1.59 -43.17 30.48
C THR A 103 -1.62 -42.02 29.48
N SER A 104 -0.54 -41.85 28.71
CA SER A 104 -0.44 -40.73 27.78
C SER A 104 0.19 -41.11 26.45
N LEU A 105 -0.16 -40.35 25.42
CA LEU A 105 0.35 -40.46 24.06
C LEU A 105 0.62 -39.06 23.51
N SER A 106 1.86 -38.76 23.16
CA SER A 106 2.19 -37.53 22.44
C SER A 106 2.01 -37.71 20.94
N ILE A 107 1.23 -36.85 20.31
CA ILE A 107 1.01 -36.82 18.85
C ILE A 107 1.36 -35.44 18.30
N THR A 108 1.51 -35.34 16.98
CA THR A 108 1.71 -34.07 16.27
C THR A 108 0.61 -33.92 15.22
N LEU A 109 -0.02 -32.75 15.21
CA LEU A 109 -1.08 -32.37 14.29
C LEU A 109 -0.49 -31.44 13.22
N ASP A 110 -0.77 -31.72 11.96
CA ASP A 110 -0.20 -31.02 10.80
C ASP A 110 -1.15 -29.99 10.18
N ARG A 111 -2.44 -30.10 10.47
CA ARG A 111 -3.53 -29.27 9.93
C ARG A 111 -4.44 -28.82 11.06
N GLU A 112 -5.01 -27.63 10.96
CA GLU A 112 -6.06 -27.23 11.88
C GLU A 112 -7.35 -28.02 11.61
N GLY A 113 -8.22 -28.07 12.62
CA GLY A 113 -9.52 -28.71 12.48
C GLY A 113 -10.08 -29.23 13.79
N LYS A 114 -11.24 -29.86 13.69
CA LYS A 114 -11.85 -30.64 14.76
C LYS A 114 -11.32 -32.07 14.70
N TYR A 115 -10.88 -32.57 15.84
CA TYR A 115 -10.38 -33.93 15.97
C TYR A 115 -11.30 -34.75 16.86
N GLU A 116 -11.66 -35.94 16.43
CA GLU A 116 -12.24 -36.99 17.28
C GLU A 116 -11.11 -37.95 17.64
N TRP A 117 -11.00 -38.30 18.92
CA TRP A 117 -10.12 -39.37 19.34
C TRP A 117 -10.85 -40.37 20.23
N THR A 118 -10.44 -41.62 20.12
CA THR A 118 -11.03 -42.72 20.86
C THR A 118 -9.95 -43.49 21.57
N VAL A 119 -10.25 -43.94 22.79
CA VAL A 119 -9.39 -44.84 23.56
C VAL A 119 -10.17 -46.11 23.82
N LYS A 120 -9.59 -47.21 23.35
CA LYS A 120 -10.10 -48.56 23.54
C LYS A 120 -9.08 -49.35 24.33
N SER A 121 -9.47 -49.96 25.43
CA SER A 121 -8.59 -50.92 26.11
C SER A 121 -8.77 -52.31 25.50
N ASN A 122 -7.85 -53.22 25.77
CA ASN A 122 -7.98 -54.59 25.30
C ASN A 122 -9.09 -55.41 25.98
N LEU A 123 -9.63 -54.94 27.12
CA LEU A 123 -10.64 -55.68 27.92
C LEU A 123 -11.89 -54.87 28.29
N SER A 124 -11.94 -53.57 28.01
CA SER A 124 -13.02 -52.66 28.43
C SER A 124 -13.63 -51.87 27.26
N GLY A 125 -14.70 -51.12 27.53
CA GLY A 125 -15.41 -50.36 26.52
C GLY A 125 -14.63 -49.16 25.95
N ILE A 126 -15.19 -48.54 24.91
CA ILE A 126 -14.59 -47.42 24.18
C ILE A 126 -15.03 -46.10 24.82
N ARG A 127 -14.11 -45.16 25.00
CA ARG A 127 -14.45 -43.74 25.17
C ARG A 127 -14.02 -42.92 23.97
N LYS A 128 -14.78 -41.86 23.72
CA LYS A 128 -14.54 -40.90 22.65
C LYS A 128 -14.49 -39.50 23.25
N SER A 129 -13.68 -38.64 22.65
CA SER A 129 -13.76 -37.21 22.89
C SER A 129 -13.38 -36.41 21.65
N THR A 130 -13.78 -35.15 21.61
CA THR A 130 -13.41 -34.20 20.56
C THR A 130 -12.60 -33.02 21.09
N PHE A 131 -11.76 -32.43 20.25
CA PHE A 131 -11.06 -31.18 20.54
C PHE A 131 -10.81 -30.39 19.25
N TYR A 132 -10.51 -29.10 19.39
CA TYR A 132 -10.22 -28.20 18.27
C TYR A 132 -8.76 -27.78 18.29
N PHE A 133 -8.06 -27.97 17.18
CA PHE A 133 -6.69 -27.53 17.02
C PHE A 133 -6.62 -26.35 16.05
N PHE A 134 -6.09 -25.23 16.54
CA PHE A 134 -5.73 -24.05 15.74
C PHE A 134 -4.26 -24.13 15.35
N LYS A 135 -3.96 -23.98 14.07
CA LYS A 135 -2.59 -24.07 13.59
C LYS A 135 -1.89 -22.71 13.64
N ASP A 136 -2.32 -21.78 12.80
CA ASP A 136 -1.64 -20.51 12.56
C ASP A 136 -2.58 -19.32 12.40
N ALA A 137 -3.89 -19.54 12.26
CA ALA A 137 -4.87 -18.47 12.10
C ALA A 137 -6.20 -18.76 12.80
N ILE A 138 -6.91 -17.69 13.12
CA ILE A 138 -8.34 -17.73 13.44
C ILE A 138 -9.14 -17.30 12.20
N HIS A 139 -10.18 -18.05 11.88
CA HIS A 139 -10.98 -17.87 10.67
C HIS A 139 -12.32 -17.20 11.01
N VAL A 140 -12.69 -16.22 10.18
CA VAL A 140 -13.95 -15.48 10.29
C VAL A 140 -14.74 -15.53 8.99
N TYR A 141 -15.96 -16.04 9.04
CA TYR A 141 -16.89 -16.04 7.92
C TYR A 141 -18.33 -15.98 8.42
N CYS A 142 -19.08 -15.02 7.89
CA CYS A 142 -20.50 -14.82 8.15
C CYS A 142 -21.23 -14.75 6.80
N PRO A 143 -22.05 -15.76 6.44
CA PRO A 143 -22.73 -15.79 5.13
C PRO A 143 -23.52 -14.51 4.86
N GLY A 144 -23.50 -14.02 3.61
CA GLY A 144 -24.25 -12.83 3.21
C GLY A 144 -25.78 -13.01 3.25
N THR A 145 -26.27 -14.24 3.43
CA THR A 145 -27.69 -14.53 3.66
C THR A 145 -28.15 -14.22 5.08
N GLU A 146 -27.22 -14.07 6.03
CA GLU A 146 -27.53 -13.70 7.42
C GLU A 146 -27.65 -12.18 7.54
N SER A 147 -28.66 -11.69 8.26
CA SER A 147 -28.82 -10.25 8.51
C SER A 147 -27.79 -9.71 9.52
N THR A 148 -27.35 -10.56 10.45
CA THR A 148 -26.41 -10.23 11.52
C THR A 148 -25.46 -11.38 11.73
N CYS A 149 -24.20 -11.08 12.04
CA CYS A 149 -23.20 -12.09 12.36
C CYS A 149 -23.28 -12.43 13.86
N SER A 150 -23.38 -13.72 14.20
CA SER A 150 -23.51 -14.16 15.59
C SER A 150 -22.17 -14.12 16.33
N GLU A 151 -22.16 -13.58 17.55
CA GLU A 151 -20.98 -13.61 18.42
C GLU A 151 -20.61 -15.02 18.91
N SER A 152 -21.55 -15.97 18.85
CA SER A 152 -21.39 -17.32 19.41
C SER A 152 -21.26 -18.45 18.38
N ALA A 153 -21.34 -18.13 17.09
CA ALA A 153 -21.26 -19.14 16.04
C ALA A 153 -19.80 -19.52 15.75
N GLY A 154 -19.53 -20.83 15.73
CA GLY A 154 -18.24 -21.41 15.37
C GLY A 154 -17.19 -21.38 16.48
N VAL A 155 -15.99 -21.87 16.16
CA VAL A 155 -14.86 -21.96 17.09
C VAL A 155 -13.60 -21.28 16.59
N GLY A 156 -13.54 -20.93 15.30
CA GLY A 156 -12.43 -20.18 14.68
C GLY A 156 -11.49 -21.01 13.81
N ILE A 157 -11.83 -22.26 13.49
CA ILE A 157 -11.15 -23.06 12.45
C ILE A 157 -11.84 -22.85 11.11
N ALA A 158 -11.17 -23.13 9.98
CA ALA A 158 -11.74 -22.92 8.65
C ALA A 158 -13.10 -23.63 8.42
N ASP A 159 -13.27 -24.84 8.97
CA ASP A 159 -14.50 -25.65 8.82
C ASP A 159 -15.65 -25.20 9.75
N GLU A 160 -15.33 -24.48 10.82
CA GLU A 160 -16.27 -23.93 11.81
C GLU A 160 -15.82 -22.50 12.19
N PRO A 161 -15.84 -21.55 11.23
CA PRO A 161 -15.28 -20.22 11.42
C PRO A 161 -16.13 -19.41 12.39
N LEU A 162 -15.50 -18.46 13.10
CA LEU A 162 -16.25 -17.47 13.88
C LEU A 162 -17.02 -16.55 12.93
N GLN A 163 -18.13 -15.98 13.38
CA GLN A 163 -18.85 -14.98 12.58
C GLN A 163 -18.53 -13.54 12.97
N ASP A 164 -18.06 -13.29 14.21
CA ASP A 164 -17.69 -11.96 14.72
C ASP A 164 -16.16 -11.74 14.73
N ILE A 165 -15.71 -10.64 14.12
CA ILE A 165 -14.28 -10.29 14.00
C ILE A 165 -13.68 -9.92 15.35
N THR A 166 -14.44 -9.25 16.22
CA THR A 166 -13.94 -8.82 17.53
C THR A 166 -13.64 -10.04 18.42
N THR A 167 -14.53 -11.03 18.42
CA THR A 167 -14.38 -12.32 19.08
C THR A 167 -13.20 -13.10 18.53
N ALA A 168 -12.98 -13.05 17.22
CA ALA A 168 -11.82 -13.68 16.58
C ALA A 168 -10.49 -13.06 17.02
N ILE A 169 -10.42 -11.72 17.13
CA ILE A 169 -9.24 -11.02 17.65
C ILE A 169 -8.96 -11.44 19.11
N TYR A 170 -9.98 -11.48 19.96
CA TYR A 170 -9.81 -11.93 21.35
C TYR A 170 -9.36 -13.40 21.43
N THR A 171 -9.95 -14.27 20.60
CA THR A 171 -9.57 -15.68 20.51
C THR A 171 -8.11 -15.82 20.07
N ALA A 172 -7.68 -15.04 19.07
CA ALA A 172 -6.30 -15.05 18.58
C ALA A 172 -5.31 -14.68 19.71
N ILE A 173 -5.59 -13.61 20.46
CA ILE A 173 -4.78 -13.20 21.63
C ILE A 173 -4.74 -14.31 22.70
N GLN A 174 -5.90 -14.88 23.04
CA GLN A 174 -6.02 -15.91 24.09
C GLN A 174 -5.15 -17.13 23.78
N TYR A 175 -5.08 -17.54 22.52
CA TYR A 175 -4.34 -18.74 22.09
C TYR A 175 -2.92 -18.45 21.56
N GLY A 176 -2.48 -17.19 21.62
CA GLY A 176 -1.16 -16.78 21.13
C GLY A 176 -1.01 -16.88 19.61
N ILE A 177 -2.12 -16.77 18.88
CA ILE A 177 -2.18 -16.76 17.42
C ILE A 177 -2.17 -15.31 16.98
N ASN A 178 -1.34 -14.98 16.00
CA ASN A 178 -1.21 -13.61 15.53
C ASN A 178 -2.05 -13.31 14.28
N THR A 179 -2.58 -14.30 13.58
CA THR A 179 -3.27 -14.07 12.29
C THR A 179 -4.77 -14.28 12.42
N VAL A 180 -5.56 -13.33 11.90
CA VAL A 180 -7.02 -13.44 11.77
C VAL A 180 -7.38 -13.28 10.29
N LYS A 181 -7.94 -14.31 9.68
CA LYS A 181 -8.35 -14.34 8.28
C LYS A 181 -9.86 -14.13 8.18
N VAL A 182 -10.28 -13.16 7.37
CA VAL A 182 -11.69 -12.78 7.23
C VAL A 182 -12.14 -12.98 5.79
N ALA A 183 -13.07 -13.91 5.59
CA ALA A 183 -13.65 -14.19 4.29
C ALA A 183 -14.70 -13.15 3.90
N THR A 184 -14.88 -12.95 2.59
CA THR A 184 -16.00 -12.16 2.07
C THR A 184 -17.34 -12.77 2.50
N ARG A 185 -18.32 -11.93 2.80
CA ARG A 185 -19.71 -12.38 3.02
C ARG A 185 -20.43 -12.71 1.69
N GLY A 186 -19.89 -12.23 0.56
CA GLY A 186 -20.58 -12.24 -0.73
C GLY A 186 -21.69 -11.19 -0.82
N ASN A 187 -22.21 -10.98 -2.04
CA ASN A 187 -23.36 -10.09 -2.32
C ASN A 187 -23.21 -8.65 -1.79
N GLY A 188 -21.98 -8.14 -1.67
CA GLY A 188 -21.70 -6.80 -1.15
C GLY A 188 -22.08 -6.61 0.33
N GLN A 189 -22.30 -7.68 1.08
CA GLN A 189 -22.67 -7.60 2.50
C GLN A 189 -21.46 -7.26 3.36
N ALA A 190 -21.67 -6.39 4.35
CA ALA A 190 -20.63 -5.93 5.25
C ALA A 190 -20.66 -6.65 6.60
N TYR A 191 -19.50 -6.79 7.24
CA TYR A 191 -19.42 -7.00 8.67
C TYR A 191 -19.73 -5.66 9.36
N ASN A 192 -20.96 -5.51 9.87
CA ASN A 192 -21.41 -4.28 10.53
C ASN A 192 -21.00 -4.31 12.01
N THR A 193 -19.73 -4.01 12.28
CA THR A 193 -19.17 -4.06 13.63
C THR A 193 -18.06 -3.03 13.77
N ARG A 194 -17.85 -2.56 15.00
CA ARG A 194 -16.71 -1.71 15.34
C ARG A 194 -15.53 -2.60 15.70
N ILE A 195 -14.40 -2.37 15.05
CA ILE A 195 -13.17 -3.13 15.27
C ILE A 195 -12.19 -2.30 16.08
N SER A 196 -11.66 -2.89 17.16
CA SER A 196 -10.47 -2.40 17.83
C SER A 196 -9.31 -3.33 17.50
N LEU A 197 -8.33 -2.84 16.76
CA LEU A 197 -7.12 -3.61 16.46
C LEU A 197 -6.35 -3.87 17.75
N ALA A 198 -5.83 -5.09 17.87
CA ALA A 198 -4.98 -5.48 18.96
C ALA A 198 -3.52 -5.53 18.52
N GLU A 199 -2.64 -5.18 19.45
CA GLU A 199 -1.21 -5.29 19.25
C GLU A 199 -0.80 -6.74 18.94
N GLY A 200 0.05 -6.93 17.92
CA GLY A 200 0.55 -8.24 17.51
C GLY A 200 -0.36 -9.02 16.57
N ILE A 201 -1.51 -8.46 16.16
CA ILE A 201 -2.47 -9.13 15.28
C ILE A 201 -2.31 -8.71 13.81
N LEU A 202 -2.31 -9.67 12.90
CA LEU A 202 -2.38 -9.52 11.45
C LEU A 202 -3.83 -9.80 11.03
N LEU A 203 -4.63 -8.74 10.91
CA LEU A 203 -6.02 -8.83 10.47
C LEU A 203 -6.06 -8.71 8.94
N GLN A 204 -6.50 -9.79 8.27
CA GLN A 204 -6.42 -9.93 6.82
C GLN A 204 -7.78 -10.26 6.20
N GLY A 205 -8.29 -9.36 5.35
CA GLY A 205 -9.44 -9.57 4.49
C GLY A 205 -9.06 -10.19 3.14
N GLY A 206 -10.04 -10.37 2.26
CA GLY A 206 -9.82 -10.85 0.90
C GLY A 206 -9.89 -12.35 0.72
N TYR A 207 -10.41 -13.12 1.68
CA TYR A 207 -10.46 -14.58 1.59
C TYR A 207 -11.77 -15.09 0.97
N SER A 208 -11.67 -16.18 0.20
CA SER A 208 -12.83 -16.98 -0.18
C SER A 208 -13.53 -17.57 1.04
N PRO A 209 -14.84 -17.90 0.98
CA PRO A 209 -15.57 -18.51 2.11
C PRO A 209 -14.99 -19.83 2.64
N ASP A 210 -14.24 -20.56 1.81
CA ASP A 210 -13.53 -21.81 2.17
C ASP A 210 -12.06 -21.56 2.58
N PHE A 211 -11.61 -20.30 2.59
CA PHE A 211 -10.26 -19.85 2.94
C PHE A 211 -9.11 -20.48 2.11
N THR A 212 -9.42 -21.07 0.95
CA THR A 212 -8.40 -21.69 0.08
C THR A 212 -7.63 -20.66 -0.75
N THR A 213 -8.26 -19.51 -1.03
CA THR A 213 -7.69 -18.46 -1.87
C THR A 213 -7.82 -17.10 -1.19
N ARG A 214 -6.79 -16.26 -1.34
CA ARG A 214 -6.85 -14.85 -0.94
C ARG A 214 -6.62 -13.95 -2.15
N ASP A 215 -7.63 -13.17 -2.48
CA ASP A 215 -7.59 -12.14 -3.52
C ASP A 215 -8.62 -11.06 -3.15
N SER A 216 -8.17 -9.89 -2.71
CA SER A 216 -9.04 -8.80 -2.28
C SER A 216 -9.82 -8.15 -3.42
N SER A 217 -9.43 -8.38 -4.69
CA SER A 217 -10.17 -7.91 -5.85
C SER A 217 -11.36 -8.80 -6.20
N VAL A 218 -11.28 -10.10 -5.87
CA VAL A 218 -12.35 -11.09 -6.12
C VAL A 218 -13.24 -11.27 -4.89
N TYR A 219 -12.63 -11.38 -3.72
CA TYR A 219 -13.31 -11.68 -2.46
C TYR A 219 -13.35 -10.44 -1.55
N GLU A 220 -14.03 -9.39 -1.99
CA GLU A 220 -14.12 -8.13 -1.24
C GLU A 220 -14.69 -8.35 0.18
N THR A 221 -13.88 -8.10 1.21
CA THR A 221 -14.30 -8.14 2.61
C THR A 221 -14.64 -6.73 3.07
N ILE A 222 -15.94 -6.45 3.26
CA ILE A 222 -16.42 -5.11 3.60
C ILE A 222 -16.59 -4.98 5.11
N LEU A 223 -15.96 -3.98 5.71
CA LEU A 223 -16.17 -3.53 7.08
C LEU A 223 -17.02 -2.26 7.05
N SER A 224 -18.08 -2.23 7.85
CA SER A 224 -18.95 -1.06 7.96
C SER A 224 -19.33 -0.81 9.41
N ASN A 225 -19.63 0.44 9.72
CA ASN A 225 -20.23 0.84 10.98
C ASN A 225 -21.10 2.08 10.76
N SER A 226 -22.33 2.08 11.26
CA SER A 226 -23.24 3.23 11.24
C SER A 226 -23.37 3.92 12.59
N ASP A 227 -22.97 3.27 13.68
CA ASP A 227 -23.44 3.63 15.02
C ASP A 227 -22.36 4.29 15.89
N ALA A 228 -21.10 4.26 15.43
CA ALA A 228 -19.98 4.87 16.15
C ALA A 228 -19.24 5.87 15.26
N PRO A 229 -18.43 6.78 15.85
CA PRO A 229 -17.67 7.75 15.07
C PRO A 229 -16.58 7.11 14.21
N PHE A 230 -16.30 5.81 14.37
CA PHE A 230 -15.36 5.08 13.52
C PHE A 230 -15.67 3.61 13.35
N THR A 231 -15.17 3.04 12.24
CA THR A 231 -15.27 1.61 11.92
C THR A 231 -14.10 0.84 12.52
N VAL A 232 -12.89 1.37 12.39
CA VAL A 232 -11.66 0.75 12.92
C VAL A 232 -10.92 1.73 13.83
N ALA A 233 -10.50 1.25 15.00
CA ALA A 233 -9.57 1.94 15.88
C ALA A 233 -8.28 1.14 16.09
N ALA A 234 -7.17 1.84 16.08
CA ALA A 234 -5.85 1.36 16.48
C ALA A 234 -5.32 2.29 17.58
N VAL A 235 -5.05 1.74 18.76
CA VAL A 235 -4.59 2.52 19.92
C VAL A 235 -3.45 1.79 20.62
N ASN A 236 -2.35 2.49 20.91
CA ASN A 236 -1.20 1.97 21.67
C ASN A 236 -0.56 0.71 21.06
N ILE A 237 -0.44 0.65 19.73
CA ILE A 237 0.18 -0.49 19.05
C ILE A 237 1.69 -0.25 18.92
N ALA A 238 2.50 -1.10 19.56
CA ALA A 238 3.96 -1.05 19.47
C ALA A 238 4.59 -2.24 18.74
N LYS A 239 3.97 -3.43 18.80
CA LYS A 239 4.39 -4.62 18.03
C LYS A 239 3.83 -4.60 16.61
N THR A 240 4.38 -5.48 15.77
CA THR A 240 3.90 -5.72 14.40
C THR A 240 2.42 -6.08 14.41
N THR A 241 1.61 -5.17 13.92
CA THR A 241 0.16 -5.31 13.68
C THR A 241 -0.11 -4.87 12.25
N GLU A 242 -1.00 -5.59 11.58
CA GLU A 242 -1.37 -5.31 10.19
C GLU A 242 -2.89 -5.26 10.04
N LEU A 243 -3.38 -4.30 9.25
CA LEU A 243 -4.73 -4.28 8.71
C LEU A 243 -4.63 -4.29 7.18
N SER A 244 -5.04 -5.38 6.53
CA SER A 244 -4.93 -5.50 5.07
C SER A 244 -6.04 -6.21 4.33
N GLY A 245 -6.30 -5.79 3.09
CA GLY A 245 -7.22 -6.45 2.17
C GLY A 245 -8.70 -6.20 2.45
N PHE A 246 -9.06 -5.06 3.05
CA PHE A 246 -10.45 -4.70 3.36
C PHE A 246 -10.98 -3.55 2.51
N THR A 247 -12.28 -3.58 2.25
CA THR A 247 -13.04 -2.36 1.95
C THR A 247 -13.64 -1.84 3.27
N ILE A 248 -13.27 -0.64 3.70
CA ILE A 248 -13.65 -0.09 5.00
C ILE A 248 -14.50 1.15 4.76
N LYS A 249 -15.71 1.16 5.31
CA LYS A 249 -16.68 2.26 5.19
C LYS A 249 -17.12 2.71 6.57
N ASN A 250 -17.33 4.01 6.75
CA ASN A 250 -18.08 4.52 7.88
C ASN A 250 -19.37 5.15 7.35
N SER A 251 -20.50 4.59 7.74
CA SER A 251 -21.83 5.04 7.32
C SER A 251 -22.51 5.94 8.36
N ASN A 252 -21.80 6.31 9.42
CA ASN A 252 -22.32 7.21 10.44
C ASN A 252 -22.41 8.63 9.90
N THR A 253 -23.62 9.08 9.56
CA THR A 253 -23.88 10.43 9.04
C THR A 253 -24.20 11.45 10.14
N THR A 254 -24.34 11.02 11.39
CA THR A 254 -24.85 11.86 12.50
C THR A 254 -23.77 12.28 13.50
N ALA A 255 -22.66 11.55 13.61
CA ALA A 255 -21.54 11.90 14.47
C ALA A 255 -20.96 13.27 14.08
N SER A 256 -20.61 14.09 15.09
CA SER A 256 -19.97 15.40 14.88
C SER A 256 -18.60 15.25 14.21
N ASP A 257 -17.84 14.25 14.66
CA ASP A 257 -16.55 13.88 14.10
C ASP A 257 -16.61 12.40 13.73
N ALA A 258 -16.54 12.10 12.44
CA ALA A 258 -16.45 10.71 12.00
C ALA A 258 -15.18 10.46 11.19
N HIS A 259 -14.59 9.32 11.49
CA HIS A 259 -13.37 8.83 10.89
C HIS A 259 -13.63 7.40 10.44
N THR A 260 -13.12 6.96 9.30
CA THR A 260 -13.26 5.52 8.97
C THR A 260 -12.28 4.68 9.76
N ILE A 261 -11.06 5.19 9.86
CA ILE A 261 -9.99 4.64 10.70
C ILE A 261 -9.46 5.74 11.62
N THR A 262 -9.34 5.44 12.90
CA THR A 262 -8.61 6.28 13.88
C THR A 262 -7.38 5.54 14.40
N VAL A 263 -6.23 6.21 14.38
CA VAL A 263 -4.93 5.68 14.82
C VAL A 263 -4.35 6.63 15.85
N GLN A 264 -4.11 6.13 17.07
CA GLN A 264 -3.66 6.95 18.19
C GLN A 264 -2.51 6.28 18.92
N TYR A 265 -1.45 7.04 19.20
CA TYR A 265 -0.29 6.58 19.99
C TYR A 265 0.34 5.27 19.48
N CYS A 266 0.32 5.07 18.16
CA CYS A 266 0.88 3.86 17.54
C CYS A 266 2.31 4.13 17.07
N THR A 267 3.20 3.15 17.22
CA THR A 267 4.56 3.24 16.67
C THR A 267 4.59 2.83 15.20
N SER A 268 5.78 2.62 14.66
CA SER A 268 5.99 1.98 13.35
C SER A 268 5.55 0.50 13.31
N GLY A 269 5.15 -0.08 14.45
CA GLY A 269 4.60 -1.44 14.52
C GLY A 269 3.27 -1.61 13.78
N LEU A 270 2.50 -0.54 13.56
CA LEU A 270 1.24 -0.60 12.81
C LEU A 270 1.44 -0.30 11.31
N THR A 271 0.97 -1.24 10.47
CA THR A 271 0.85 -1.06 9.03
C THR A 271 -0.60 -1.21 8.57
N ILE A 272 -1.10 -0.22 7.84
CA ILE A 272 -2.41 -0.24 7.16
C ILE A 272 -2.15 -0.32 5.66
N LYS A 273 -2.47 -1.44 5.02
CA LYS A 273 -2.11 -1.65 3.61
C LYS A 273 -3.13 -2.39 2.76
N ASP A 274 -3.09 -2.14 1.45
CA ASP A 274 -3.92 -2.87 0.47
C ASP A 274 -5.43 -2.80 0.79
N ASN A 275 -5.90 -1.65 1.32
CA ASN A 275 -7.32 -1.42 1.65
C ASN A 275 -7.98 -0.42 0.70
N LYS A 276 -9.31 -0.53 0.57
CA LYS A 276 -10.17 0.50 -0.02
C LYS A 276 -10.92 1.22 1.09
N ILE A 277 -10.60 2.48 1.35
CA ILE A 277 -11.08 3.22 2.52
C ILE A 277 -12.03 4.32 2.06
N TYR A 278 -13.27 4.32 2.55
CA TYR A 278 -14.26 5.35 2.27
C TYR A 278 -14.62 6.07 3.55
N ALA A 279 -14.23 7.34 3.63
CA ALA A 279 -14.67 8.24 4.68
C ALA A 279 -16.20 8.32 4.77
N ALA A 280 -16.70 8.73 5.94
CA ALA A 280 -18.10 9.05 6.12
C ALA A 280 -18.50 10.32 5.34
N SER A 281 -19.76 10.36 4.91
CA SER A 281 -20.43 11.56 4.42
C SER A 281 -21.43 12.09 5.46
N GLY A 282 -21.70 13.39 5.47
CA GLY A 282 -22.78 13.95 6.28
C GLY A 282 -22.58 15.40 6.70
N ALA A 283 -23.58 15.98 7.35
CA ALA A 283 -23.65 17.40 7.70
C ALA A 283 -22.72 17.86 8.83
N SER A 284 -21.75 17.03 9.25
CA SER A 284 -20.86 17.39 10.36
C SER A 284 -19.56 18.05 9.90
N SER A 285 -18.87 18.68 10.84
CA SER A 285 -17.73 19.55 10.58
C SER A 285 -16.44 18.82 10.18
N LEU A 286 -16.21 17.58 10.65
CA LEU A 286 -14.96 16.84 10.39
C LEU A 286 -15.26 15.40 9.95
N ARG A 287 -14.95 15.11 8.68
CA ARG A 287 -15.07 13.77 8.09
C ARG A 287 -13.74 13.33 7.51
N ASN A 288 -13.15 12.31 8.14
CA ASN A 288 -11.82 11.80 7.77
C ASN A 288 -11.93 10.36 7.25
N ALA A 289 -11.18 10.01 6.21
CA ALA A 289 -11.00 8.58 5.91
C ALA A 289 -10.08 7.96 6.96
N VAL A 290 -8.91 8.56 7.15
CA VAL A 290 -7.92 8.13 8.15
C VAL A 290 -7.47 9.32 9.00
N LEU A 291 -7.56 9.17 10.32
CA LEU A 291 -7.02 10.12 11.30
C LEU A 291 -5.86 9.48 12.05
N PHE A 292 -4.70 10.14 12.04
CA PHE A 292 -3.53 9.81 12.87
C PHE A 292 -3.32 10.87 13.94
N THR A 293 -3.11 10.43 15.18
CA THR A 293 -2.80 11.30 16.32
C THR A 293 -1.63 10.71 17.10
N TYR A 294 -0.54 11.46 17.28
CA TYR A 294 0.68 11.01 17.98
C TYR A 294 1.22 9.66 17.51
N SER A 295 1.25 9.43 16.19
CA SER A 295 1.57 8.10 15.62
C SER A 295 2.72 8.10 14.61
N LEU A 296 3.42 6.97 14.50
CA LEU A 296 4.54 6.70 13.58
C LEU A 296 4.22 5.57 12.58
N SER A 297 2.94 5.31 12.34
CA SER A 297 2.44 4.17 11.56
C SER A 297 2.69 4.33 10.06
N SER A 298 2.46 3.25 9.30
CA SER A 298 2.58 3.27 7.83
C SER A 298 1.24 3.03 7.14
N LEU A 299 0.96 3.83 6.11
CA LEU A 299 -0.21 3.77 5.24
C LEU A 299 0.28 3.47 3.81
N LEU A 300 0.15 2.21 3.37
CA LEU A 300 0.82 1.68 2.18
C LEU A 300 -0.18 1.12 1.15
N ASN A 301 -0.08 1.43 -0.14
CA ASN A 301 -0.87 0.76 -1.19
C ASN A 301 -2.40 0.79 -0.97
N ASN A 302 -2.94 1.83 -0.32
CA ASN A 302 -4.38 1.94 -0.12
C ASN A 302 -5.01 2.78 -1.24
N THR A 303 -6.28 2.51 -1.53
CA THR A 303 -7.15 3.41 -2.29
C THR A 303 -8.05 4.13 -1.30
N ILE A 304 -7.95 5.45 -1.20
CA ILE A 304 -8.59 6.24 -0.14
C ILE A 304 -9.51 7.27 -0.77
N TYR A 305 -10.79 7.23 -0.41
CA TYR A 305 -11.80 8.20 -0.80
C TYR A 305 -12.13 9.08 0.41
N GLY A 306 -11.80 10.36 0.30
CA GLY A 306 -12.13 11.36 1.31
C GLY A 306 -13.65 11.57 1.47
N GLY A 307 -14.05 12.09 2.63
CA GLY A 307 -15.46 12.20 3.02
C GLY A 307 -16.08 13.50 2.55
N SER A 308 -17.41 13.63 2.68
CA SER A 308 -18.06 14.93 2.48
C SER A 308 -18.56 15.49 3.81
N GLY A 309 -18.03 16.65 4.22
CA GLY A 309 -18.36 17.33 5.47
C GLY A 309 -18.98 18.71 5.23
N SER A 310 -19.71 19.25 6.20
CA SER A 310 -20.31 20.60 6.12
C SER A 310 -19.31 21.73 6.41
N THR A 311 -18.10 21.41 6.83
CA THR A 311 -17.04 22.40 7.05
C THR A 311 -15.76 21.88 6.45
N ASN A 312 -15.21 20.83 7.03
CA ASN A 312 -13.93 20.26 6.67
C ASN A 312 -14.09 18.80 6.24
N GLY A 313 -13.47 18.45 5.12
CA GLY A 313 -13.32 17.07 4.68
C GLY A 313 -11.83 16.74 4.50
N TYR A 314 -11.39 15.61 5.06
CA TYR A 314 -10.04 15.08 4.87
C TYR A 314 -10.04 13.64 4.36
N ALA A 315 -9.16 13.29 3.41
CA ALA A 315 -8.90 11.88 3.13
C ALA A 315 -7.95 11.32 4.20
N VAL A 316 -6.81 12.01 4.40
CA VAL A 316 -5.86 11.70 5.47
C VAL A 316 -5.62 12.94 6.31
N TYR A 317 -5.78 12.80 7.63
CA TYR A 317 -5.41 13.84 8.59
C TYR A 317 -4.36 13.29 9.56
N ALA A 318 -3.16 13.87 9.55
CA ALA A 318 -2.08 13.55 10.47
C ALA A 318 -1.84 14.71 11.43
N GLN A 319 -2.16 14.49 12.71
CA GLN A 319 -1.99 15.44 13.80
C GLN A 319 -0.87 14.96 14.72
N SER A 320 0.18 15.76 14.89
CA SER A 320 1.34 15.43 15.70
C SER A 320 1.92 14.03 15.40
N SER A 321 1.93 13.62 14.13
CA SER A 321 2.19 12.25 13.68
C SER A 321 3.18 12.20 12.52
N ASN A 322 4.22 11.36 12.62
CA ASN A 322 5.20 11.16 11.56
C ASN A 322 4.92 9.86 10.81
N VAL A 323 3.86 9.90 10.01
CA VAL A 323 3.32 8.74 9.28
C VAL A 323 4.02 8.59 7.93
N ASN A 324 4.25 7.35 7.52
CA ASN A 324 4.67 7.05 6.13
C ASN A 324 3.42 6.87 5.26
N ILE A 325 3.17 7.80 4.35
CA ILE A 325 2.06 7.74 3.38
C ILE A 325 2.68 7.39 2.02
N ILE A 326 2.71 6.10 1.67
CA ILE A 326 3.47 5.61 0.52
C ILE A 326 2.62 4.80 -0.45
N SER A 327 2.75 5.06 -1.75
CA SER A 327 2.15 4.24 -2.81
C SER A 327 0.62 4.13 -2.74
N ASN A 328 -0.06 5.14 -2.19
CA ASN A 328 -1.51 5.18 -2.12
C ASN A 328 -2.10 5.90 -3.34
N THR A 329 -3.34 5.56 -3.68
CA THR A 329 -4.21 6.39 -4.54
C THR A 329 -5.21 7.11 -3.65
N ILE A 330 -5.14 8.44 -3.59
CA ILE A 330 -5.88 9.24 -2.61
C ILE A 330 -6.73 10.28 -3.33
N TYR A 331 -8.04 10.16 -3.19
CA TYR A 331 -9.02 11.08 -3.75
C TYR A 331 -9.51 12.04 -2.65
N LEU A 332 -9.63 13.33 -2.98
CA LEU A 332 -10.01 14.38 -2.04
C LEU A 332 -11.40 14.14 -1.41
N ALA A 333 -11.53 14.66 -0.19
CA ALA A 333 -12.76 14.82 0.56
C ALA A 333 -13.48 16.12 0.17
N GLN A 334 -14.80 16.14 0.06
CA GLN A 334 -15.58 17.35 -0.29
C GLN A 334 -16.18 18.02 0.96
N GLY A 335 -15.44 18.92 1.60
CA GLY A 335 -15.93 19.81 2.66
C GLY A 335 -16.50 21.12 2.09
N SER A 336 -17.63 21.64 2.58
CA SER A 336 -18.23 22.86 1.98
C SER A 336 -17.49 24.18 2.25
N SER A 337 -16.57 24.25 3.23
CA SER A 337 -15.76 25.46 3.47
C SER A 337 -14.28 25.28 3.19
N THR A 338 -13.70 24.17 3.65
CA THR A 338 -12.30 23.82 3.39
C THR A 338 -12.23 22.33 3.12
N SER A 339 -11.31 21.94 2.25
CA SER A 339 -11.10 20.52 1.96
C SER A 339 -9.64 20.26 1.73
N HIS A 340 -9.12 19.22 2.36
CA HIS A 340 -7.76 18.79 2.13
C HIS A 340 -7.72 17.30 1.76
N THR A 341 -6.95 16.91 0.74
CA THR A 341 -6.76 15.47 0.48
C THR A 341 -5.90 14.93 1.60
N ILE A 342 -4.79 15.59 1.88
CA ILE A 342 -3.89 15.30 2.99
C ILE A 342 -3.72 16.56 3.83
N HIS A 343 -4.07 16.48 5.12
CA HIS A 343 -3.81 17.53 6.11
C HIS A 343 -2.73 17.05 7.08
N ILE A 344 -1.63 17.78 7.15
CA ILE A 344 -0.49 17.57 8.04
C ILE A 344 -0.47 18.72 9.05
N ASN A 345 -0.71 18.41 10.32
CA ASN A 345 -0.73 19.37 11.42
C ASN A 345 0.31 18.97 12.48
N ASP A 346 1.31 19.81 12.71
CA ASP A 346 2.41 19.57 13.67
C ASP A 346 3.17 18.25 13.44
N SER A 347 3.39 17.91 12.18
CA SER A 347 3.75 16.56 11.75
C SER A 347 4.87 16.59 10.73
N SER A 348 5.69 15.54 10.68
CA SER A 348 6.84 15.40 9.77
C SER A 348 6.75 14.10 8.94
N PRO A 349 5.64 13.86 8.21
CA PRO A 349 5.46 12.62 7.47
C PRO A 349 6.38 12.52 6.25
N THR A 350 6.55 11.30 5.76
CA THR A 350 7.02 11.06 4.38
C THR A 350 5.82 10.74 3.51
N ILE A 351 5.56 11.58 2.51
CA ILE A 351 4.52 11.40 1.49
C ILE A 351 5.21 11.05 0.18
N ALA A 352 5.20 9.78 -0.21
CA ALA A 352 5.93 9.35 -1.40
C ALA A 352 5.23 8.35 -2.31
N ARG A 353 5.48 8.43 -3.62
CA ARG A 353 4.96 7.48 -4.62
C ARG A 353 3.43 7.40 -4.67
N ASN A 354 2.72 8.43 -4.20
CA ASN A 354 1.26 8.45 -4.22
C ASN A 354 0.74 9.05 -5.54
N THR A 355 -0.46 8.64 -5.93
CA THR A 355 -1.32 9.38 -6.86
C THR A 355 -2.35 10.12 -6.02
N ILE A 356 -2.36 11.45 -6.07
CA ILE A 356 -3.18 12.29 -5.20
C ILE A 356 -4.01 13.21 -6.07
N GLU A 357 -5.33 13.08 -5.99
CA GLU A 357 -6.27 13.88 -6.77
C GLU A 357 -7.03 14.87 -5.88
N GLY A 358 -7.05 16.14 -6.27
CA GLY A 358 -7.89 17.18 -5.68
C GLY A 358 -9.34 17.15 -6.21
N SER A 359 -10.31 17.63 -5.43
CA SER A 359 -11.68 17.86 -5.95
C SER A 359 -11.75 19.18 -6.71
N VAL A 360 -12.86 19.40 -7.41
CA VAL A 360 -13.12 20.58 -8.24
C VAL A 360 -14.19 21.53 -7.70
N THR A 361 -14.75 21.26 -6.50
CA THR A 361 -16.10 21.77 -6.18
C THR A 361 -16.23 22.83 -5.08
N VAL A 362 -15.22 23.13 -4.25
CA VAL A 362 -15.42 24.05 -3.09
C VAL A 362 -14.36 25.14 -2.97
N ASN A 363 -14.64 26.19 -2.21
CA ASN A 363 -13.66 27.25 -1.91
C ASN A 363 -12.54 26.73 -0.99
N ASN A 364 -11.32 27.30 -1.10
CA ASN A 364 -10.16 26.98 -0.24
C ASN A 364 -9.79 25.48 -0.13
N GLN A 365 -9.61 24.83 -1.28
CA GLN A 365 -9.11 23.46 -1.36
C GLN A 365 -7.59 23.42 -1.43
N ASN A 366 -6.99 22.53 -0.66
CA ASN A 366 -5.56 22.24 -0.77
C ASN A 366 -5.41 20.73 -0.98
N VAL A 367 -4.71 20.28 -2.01
CA VAL A 367 -4.49 18.83 -2.16
C VAL A 367 -3.65 18.32 -0.97
N ILE A 368 -2.58 19.03 -0.65
CA ILE A 368 -1.74 18.83 0.54
C ILE A 368 -1.71 20.13 1.33
N TYR A 369 -2.16 20.09 2.59
CA TYR A 369 -2.07 21.21 3.52
C TYR A 369 -1.10 20.85 4.65
N VAL A 370 -0.05 21.64 4.82
CA VAL A 370 0.99 21.49 5.83
C VAL A 370 0.99 22.70 6.73
N GLU A 371 0.63 22.47 7.99
CA GLU A 371 0.66 23.47 9.04
C GLU A 371 1.44 22.92 10.23
N ASN A 372 2.40 23.69 10.72
CA ASN A 372 2.97 23.46 12.04
C ASN A 372 2.57 24.64 12.93
N SER A 373 2.06 24.35 14.13
CA SER A 373 1.83 25.39 15.12
C SER A 373 3.19 26.02 15.49
N ALA A 374 3.23 27.35 15.43
CA ALA A 374 4.36 28.27 15.52
C ALA A 374 5.72 27.71 16.01
N ALA A 375 6.80 28.01 15.25
CA ALA A 375 8.28 27.90 15.42
C ALA A 375 8.95 27.26 16.67
N GLY A 376 8.26 26.44 17.44
CA GLY A 376 8.71 25.82 18.69
C GLY A 376 7.96 24.53 19.02
N SER A 377 7.01 24.09 18.17
CA SER A 377 6.47 22.74 18.27
C SER A 377 7.60 21.75 17.93
N SER A 378 7.80 20.76 18.80
CA SER A 378 8.90 19.79 18.73
C SER A 378 8.71 18.75 17.61
N SER A 379 8.09 19.12 16.49
CA SER A 379 8.00 18.25 15.33
C SER A 379 9.42 17.85 14.90
N THR A 380 9.62 16.55 14.72
CA THR A 380 10.95 15.92 14.65
C THR A 380 11.67 16.16 13.31
N GLY A 381 11.14 16.99 12.42
CA GLY A 381 11.78 17.34 11.15
C GLY A 381 10.83 17.98 10.12
N PRO A 382 11.33 18.28 8.92
CA PRO A 382 10.51 18.72 7.80
C PRO A 382 9.69 17.57 7.20
N PRO A 383 8.41 17.77 6.79
CA PRO A 383 7.74 16.85 5.90
C PRO A 383 8.53 16.66 4.59
N VAL A 384 8.55 15.42 4.10
CA VAL A 384 9.19 15.06 2.82
C VAL A 384 8.12 14.61 1.84
N ILE A 385 7.95 15.35 0.75
CA ILE A 385 6.94 15.11 -0.29
C ILE A 385 7.68 14.81 -1.59
N LYS A 386 7.70 13.54 -2.00
CA LYS A 386 8.52 13.12 -3.15
C LYS A 386 7.95 12.02 -4.03
N ASN A 387 8.31 12.01 -5.30
CA ASN A 387 7.92 10.95 -6.24
C ASN A 387 6.39 10.79 -6.36
N ASN A 388 5.60 11.84 -6.14
CA ASN A 388 4.14 11.78 -6.24
C ASN A 388 3.66 12.30 -7.60
N ILE A 389 2.52 11.78 -8.04
CA ILE A 389 1.68 12.40 -9.07
C ILE A 389 0.57 13.14 -8.33
N ILE A 390 0.51 14.46 -8.49
CA ILE A 390 -0.41 15.31 -7.74
C ILE A 390 -1.24 16.12 -8.73
N GLU A 391 -2.50 15.74 -8.84
CA GLU A 391 -3.48 16.40 -9.69
C GLU A 391 -4.26 17.42 -8.87
N GLY A 392 -4.24 18.66 -9.35
CA GLY A 392 -4.66 19.84 -8.63
C GLY A 392 -6.17 19.93 -8.40
N ALA A 393 -6.53 20.77 -7.44
CA ALA A 393 -7.90 21.16 -7.20
C ALA A 393 -8.47 21.93 -8.41
N GLY A 394 -9.77 21.78 -8.65
CA GLY A 394 -10.44 22.50 -9.72
C GLY A 394 -10.51 24.02 -9.47
N PRO A 395 -11.27 24.74 -10.30
CA PRO A 395 -11.33 26.20 -10.31
C PRO A 395 -12.02 26.72 -9.04
N CYS A 396 -11.25 27.08 -8.02
CA CYS A 396 -11.78 27.67 -6.81
C CYS A 396 -10.87 28.73 -6.18
N SER A 397 -11.47 29.64 -5.41
CA SER A 397 -10.76 30.79 -4.86
C SER A 397 -9.90 30.34 -3.69
N GLY A 398 -8.60 30.61 -3.76
CA GLY A 398 -7.64 30.17 -2.74
C GLY A 398 -7.25 28.70 -2.84
N CYS A 399 -7.54 28.04 -3.97
CA CYS A 399 -7.19 26.65 -4.15
C CYS A 399 -5.73 26.47 -4.56
N ARG A 400 -5.07 25.50 -3.93
CA ARG A 400 -3.66 25.21 -4.13
C ARG A 400 -3.43 23.71 -4.22
N ILE A 401 -2.33 23.31 -4.85
CA ILE A 401 -1.94 21.90 -4.77
C ILE A 401 -1.30 21.63 -3.40
N LEU A 402 -0.38 22.48 -2.99
CA LEU A 402 0.36 22.37 -1.75
C LEU A 402 0.35 23.72 -1.04
N TYR A 403 -0.13 23.73 0.19
CA TYR A 403 -0.10 24.87 1.09
C TYR A 403 0.83 24.55 2.26
N ALA A 404 1.85 25.35 2.48
CA ALA A 404 2.76 25.24 3.61
C ALA A 404 2.75 26.52 4.46
N THR A 405 2.44 26.40 5.74
CA THR A 405 2.51 27.49 6.72
C THR A 405 3.35 27.08 7.92
N ASN A 406 4.27 27.95 8.36
CA ASN A 406 5.17 27.69 9.49
C ASN A 406 5.98 26.37 9.39
N SER A 407 6.18 25.85 8.18
CA SER A 407 6.78 24.53 7.97
C SER A 407 8.07 24.61 7.17
N THR A 408 9.05 23.78 7.53
CA THR A 408 10.17 23.45 6.64
C THR A 408 9.74 22.22 5.86
N SER A 409 9.71 22.24 4.53
CA SER A 409 9.27 21.08 3.74
C SER A 409 10.23 20.82 2.58
N ILE A 410 10.50 19.54 2.30
CA ILE A 410 11.29 19.12 1.14
C ILE A 410 10.32 18.55 0.11
N ILE A 411 10.21 19.22 -1.02
CA ILE A 411 9.30 18.89 -2.12
C ILE A 411 10.18 18.54 -3.32
N SER A 412 10.29 17.25 -3.62
CA SER A 412 11.25 16.82 -4.64
C SER A 412 10.72 15.76 -5.57
N ASN A 413 11.09 15.82 -6.85
CA ASN A 413 10.75 14.78 -7.82
C ASN A 413 9.24 14.50 -7.86
N ASN A 414 8.37 15.50 -7.90
CA ASN A 414 6.93 15.29 -8.05
C ASN A 414 6.48 15.75 -9.43
N LEU A 415 5.42 15.14 -9.95
CA LEU A 415 4.66 15.64 -11.08
C LEU A 415 3.43 16.36 -10.56
N PHE A 416 3.40 17.69 -10.72
CA PHE A 416 2.26 18.53 -10.41
C PHE A 416 1.47 18.79 -11.69
N HIS A 417 0.20 18.41 -11.71
CA HIS A 417 -0.68 18.66 -12.84
C HIS A 417 -1.89 19.47 -12.40
N TRP A 418 -2.05 20.68 -12.94
CA TRP A 418 -3.21 21.54 -12.66
C TRP A 418 -4.21 21.49 -13.81
N LEU A 419 -5.43 21.04 -13.50
CA LEU A 419 -6.57 21.01 -14.42
C LEU A 419 -7.47 22.23 -14.16
N ALA A 420 -7.28 23.30 -14.93
CA ALA A 420 -8.13 24.49 -14.82
C ALA A 420 -9.46 24.29 -15.57
N THR A 421 -10.49 23.76 -14.92
CA THR A 421 -11.70 23.33 -15.65
C THR A 421 -12.74 24.44 -15.94
N SER A 422 -12.87 25.51 -15.13
CA SER A 422 -13.72 26.68 -15.46
C SER A 422 -13.83 27.70 -14.32
N GLY A 423 -13.21 28.88 -14.43
CA GLY A 423 -13.47 30.02 -13.54
C GLY A 423 -12.23 30.89 -13.36
N GLY A 424 -12.37 32.20 -13.58
CA GLY A 424 -11.27 33.18 -13.59
C GLY A 424 -10.70 33.47 -12.19
N LEU A 425 -10.10 32.47 -11.55
CA LEU A 425 -9.56 32.57 -10.20
C LEU A 425 -8.04 32.39 -10.20
N SER A 426 -7.40 33.04 -9.24
CA SER A 426 -5.98 32.93 -8.97
C SER A 426 -5.70 31.71 -8.08
N GLY A 427 -4.71 30.91 -8.45
CA GLY A 427 -4.30 29.72 -7.70
C GLY A 427 -2.80 29.49 -7.82
N SER A 428 -2.27 28.68 -6.91
CA SER A 428 -0.83 28.39 -6.84
C SER A 428 -0.59 26.89 -6.68
N MET A 429 0.38 26.29 -7.38
CA MET A 429 0.71 24.87 -7.11
C MET A 429 1.27 24.78 -5.70
N ILE A 430 2.32 25.52 -5.41
CA ILE A 430 2.97 25.56 -4.10
C ILE A 430 2.75 26.96 -3.53
N TYR A 431 2.21 27.03 -2.33
CA TYR A 431 1.96 28.28 -1.61
C TYR A 431 2.61 28.20 -0.23
N SER A 432 3.56 29.09 0.03
CA SER A 432 4.33 29.17 1.27
C SER A 432 4.01 30.47 2.00
N ILE A 433 3.77 30.43 3.32
CA ILE A 433 3.55 31.63 4.16
C ILE A 433 4.06 31.45 5.59
N ASN A 434 4.03 32.56 6.36
CA ASN A 434 4.30 32.59 7.80
C ASN A 434 5.64 31.92 8.14
N SER A 435 6.74 32.43 7.56
CA SER A 435 8.07 31.85 7.77
C SER A 435 8.23 30.38 7.32
N ALA A 436 7.31 29.85 6.50
CA ALA A 436 7.54 28.56 5.86
C ALA A 436 8.78 28.61 4.95
N ARG A 437 9.53 27.50 4.96
CA ARG A 437 10.80 27.32 4.26
C ARG A 437 10.72 26.06 3.42
N VAL A 438 10.31 26.22 2.17
CA VAL A 438 10.14 25.10 1.25
C VAL A 438 11.37 24.94 0.36
N ARG A 439 11.86 23.71 0.21
CA ARG A 439 12.87 23.34 -0.79
C ARG A 439 12.18 22.60 -1.92
N VAL A 440 12.19 23.16 -3.12
CA VAL A 440 11.47 22.66 -4.30
C VAL A 440 12.48 22.20 -5.34
N ILE A 441 12.69 20.89 -5.48
CA ILE A 441 13.82 20.34 -6.24
C ILE A 441 13.35 19.32 -7.28
N ASN A 442 13.82 19.39 -8.53
CA ASN A 442 13.60 18.34 -9.53
C ASN A 442 12.11 17.99 -9.80
N ASN A 443 11.18 18.94 -9.65
CA ASN A 443 9.75 18.70 -9.90
C ASN A 443 9.38 19.06 -11.34
N ILE A 444 8.30 18.47 -11.84
CA ILE A 444 7.66 18.82 -13.12
C ILE A 444 6.33 19.49 -12.80
N PHE A 445 6.11 20.68 -13.34
CA PHE A 445 4.89 21.46 -13.16
C PHE A 445 4.16 21.59 -14.49
N MET A 446 2.91 21.16 -14.55
CA MET A 446 2.08 21.17 -15.75
C MET A 446 0.79 21.95 -15.49
N VAL A 447 0.55 23.02 -16.25
CA VAL A 447 -0.68 23.79 -16.17
C VAL A 447 -1.45 23.64 -17.48
N SER A 448 -2.62 23.01 -17.43
CA SER A 448 -3.49 22.87 -18.59
C SER A 448 -4.45 24.06 -18.73
N ALA A 449 -4.55 24.57 -19.96
CA ALA A 449 -5.52 25.55 -20.48
C ALA A 449 -6.13 26.54 -19.48
N LEU A 450 -5.44 27.65 -19.21
CA LEU A 450 -6.02 28.76 -18.46
C LEU A 450 -7.08 29.51 -19.30
N LYS A 451 -8.27 29.76 -18.74
CA LYS A 451 -9.23 30.74 -19.30
C LYS A 451 -8.69 32.17 -19.14
N ASN A 452 -9.16 33.09 -19.98
CA ASN A 452 -8.81 34.51 -19.91
C ASN A 452 -9.07 35.10 -18.52
N GLY A 453 -8.05 35.74 -17.93
CA GLY A 453 -8.09 36.46 -16.66
C GLY A 453 -7.56 35.70 -15.43
N SER A 454 -7.15 34.44 -15.55
CA SER A 454 -6.56 33.69 -14.43
C SER A 454 -5.07 33.97 -14.28
N THR A 455 -4.63 34.25 -13.06
CA THR A 455 -3.21 34.34 -12.69
C THR A 455 -2.79 33.07 -11.96
N TYR A 456 -1.71 32.45 -12.41
CA TYR A 456 -1.25 31.19 -11.85
C TYR A 456 0.23 31.24 -11.48
N TYR A 457 0.57 30.70 -10.32
CA TYR A 457 1.94 30.62 -9.81
C TYR A 457 2.30 29.17 -9.47
N PRO A 458 3.29 28.54 -10.14
CA PRO A 458 3.81 27.26 -9.68
C PRO A 458 4.33 27.33 -8.25
N VAL A 459 4.99 28.42 -7.88
CA VAL A 459 5.46 28.65 -6.51
C VAL A 459 5.10 30.08 -6.13
N GLU A 460 4.31 30.27 -5.09
CA GLU A 460 3.99 31.57 -4.52
C GLU A 460 4.46 31.61 -3.07
N ASP A 461 5.18 32.67 -2.70
CA ASP A 461 5.49 32.98 -1.31
C ASP A 461 4.77 34.27 -0.91
N ALA A 462 3.83 34.16 0.01
CA ALA A 462 2.95 35.28 0.28
C ALA A 462 3.45 36.22 1.38
N ASP A 463 4.50 35.87 2.12
CA ASP A 463 5.01 36.74 3.17
C ASP A 463 6.45 37.13 2.88
N SER A 464 6.75 38.43 2.98
CA SER A 464 8.11 39.00 2.85
C SER A 464 9.16 38.36 3.77
N SER A 465 8.73 37.65 4.82
CA SER A 465 9.58 36.94 5.78
C SER A 465 9.82 35.47 5.44
N SER A 466 8.95 34.86 4.63
CA SER A 466 9.13 33.52 4.08
C SER A 466 9.70 33.65 2.67
N TYR A 467 10.76 32.89 2.42
CA TYR A 467 11.19 32.62 1.06
C TYR A 467 11.29 31.11 0.97
N ALA A 468 10.91 30.55 -0.17
CA ALA A 468 11.39 29.23 -0.52
C ALA A 468 12.90 29.18 -0.27
N ASP A 469 13.35 28.17 0.47
CA ASP A 469 14.76 28.01 0.82
C ASP A 469 15.57 27.78 -0.46
N SER A 470 15.00 27.04 -1.42
CA SER A 470 15.57 26.75 -2.74
C SER A 470 14.47 26.33 -3.73
N ILE A 471 14.63 26.70 -5.00
CA ILE A 471 13.83 26.22 -6.13
C ILE A 471 14.84 25.77 -7.21
N GLU A 472 15.15 24.49 -7.27
CA GLU A 472 16.28 23.97 -8.05
C GLU A 472 15.82 22.90 -9.05
N ASN A 473 16.36 22.96 -10.28
CA ASN A 473 16.24 21.89 -11.28
C ASN A 473 14.80 21.48 -11.64
N ASN A 474 13.83 22.38 -11.55
CA ASN A 474 12.43 22.07 -11.87
C ASN A 474 12.13 22.32 -13.35
N VAL A 475 11.16 21.60 -13.92
CA VAL A 475 10.64 21.82 -15.27
C VAL A 475 9.24 22.44 -15.17
N PHE A 476 9.03 23.55 -15.86
CA PHE A 476 7.74 24.25 -15.91
C PHE A 476 7.15 24.20 -17.33
N LEU A 477 6.05 23.46 -17.48
CA LEU A 477 5.26 23.34 -18.70
C LEU A 477 3.98 24.17 -18.56
N MET A 478 4.01 25.39 -19.10
CA MET A 478 2.87 26.31 -18.99
C MET A 478 2.11 26.42 -20.32
N HIS A 479 0.82 26.08 -20.30
CA HIS A 479 -0.06 26.22 -21.46
C HIS A 479 -1.07 27.37 -21.28
N GLY A 480 -0.73 28.55 -21.83
CA GLY A 480 -1.59 29.73 -21.80
C GLY A 480 -2.18 30.03 -23.18
N SER A 481 -3.34 29.45 -23.53
CA SER A 481 -3.92 29.60 -24.88
C SER A 481 -4.58 30.96 -25.16
N ALA A 482 -4.69 31.85 -24.18
CA ALA A 482 -5.56 33.01 -24.30
C ALA A 482 -4.80 34.33 -24.05
N VAL A 483 -4.81 35.22 -25.04
CA VAL A 483 -4.22 36.57 -25.03
C VAL A 483 -4.76 37.35 -23.82
N GLY A 484 -3.90 37.63 -22.84
CA GLY A 484 -4.25 38.37 -21.62
C GLY A 484 -3.95 37.67 -20.29
N ASN A 485 -3.69 36.36 -20.29
CA ASN A 485 -3.24 35.66 -19.08
C ASN A 485 -1.80 36.05 -18.72
N LYS A 486 -1.58 36.46 -17.47
CA LYS A 486 -0.27 36.64 -16.85
C LYS A 486 0.05 35.34 -16.09
N THR A 487 0.94 34.53 -16.64
CA THR A 487 1.59 33.45 -15.88
C THR A 487 2.88 34.01 -15.30
N SER A 488 2.92 34.19 -14.00
CA SER A 488 4.14 34.58 -13.29
C SER A 488 4.65 33.34 -12.56
N PHE A 489 5.94 33.03 -12.68
CA PHE A 489 6.52 31.82 -12.08
C PHE A 489 6.54 31.88 -10.56
N TYR A 490 6.79 33.09 -10.05
CA TYR A 490 6.98 33.35 -8.66
C TYR A 490 6.39 34.70 -8.30
N ARG A 491 5.68 34.76 -7.18
CA ARG A 491 5.18 36.00 -6.60
C ARG A 491 5.61 36.08 -5.15
N VAL A 492 6.13 37.25 -4.78
CA VAL A 492 6.28 37.67 -3.38
C VAL A 492 5.10 38.60 -3.09
N SER A 493 4.17 38.16 -2.25
CA SER A 493 2.98 38.97 -1.97
C SER A 493 3.33 40.10 -0.99
N SER A 494 3.53 41.31 -1.53
CA SER A 494 3.76 42.59 -0.84
C SER A 494 5.12 42.79 -0.14
N GLY A 495 5.68 44.00 -0.27
CA GLY A 495 6.92 44.45 0.39
C GLY A 495 8.18 44.40 -0.48
N PHE A 496 8.17 43.70 -1.61
CA PHE A 496 9.30 43.71 -2.54
C PHE A 496 9.18 44.87 -3.54
N SER A 497 9.84 46.00 -3.26
CA SER A 497 9.93 47.13 -4.19
C SER A 497 10.96 46.92 -5.32
N GLY A 498 11.58 45.73 -5.40
CA GLY A 498 12.72 45.47 -6.28
C GLY A 498 12.40 45.22 -7.76
N CYS A 499 11.14 45.01 -8.15
CA CYS A 499 10.74 45.00 -9.57
C CYS A 499 10.41 46.42 -10.10
N ALA A 500 10.65 47.49 -9.32
CA ALA A 500 10.30 48.86 -9.72
C ALA A 500 11.33 49.55 -10.64
N THR A 501 12.36 48.86 -11.09
CA THR A 501 13.37 49.41 -12.03
C THR A 501 13.77 48.37 -13.08
N ASP A 502 12.80 47.81 -13.81
CA ASP A 502 13.14 47.35 -15.15
C ASP A 502 13.22 48.55 -16.10
N ASN A 503 13.92 48.38 -17.21
CA ASN A 503 14.15 49.42 -18.21
C ASN A 503 13.11 49.35 -19.34
N ASP A 504 12.01 48.61 -19.18
CA ASP A 504 11.02 48.47 -20.25
C ASP A 504 9.93 49.56 -20.21
N GLY A 505 9.88 50.33 -19.13
CA GLY A 505 9.02 51.51 -18.99
C GLY A 505 7.63 51.21 -18.45
N ASP A 506 7.37 49.97 -18.03
CA ASP A 506 6.20 49.63 -17.24
C ASP A 506 6.42 50.06 -15.76
N SER A 507 5.51 50.86 -15.23
CA SER A 507 5.57 51.37 -13.86
C SER A 507 4.80 50.50 -12.86
N ASN A 508 4.47 49.26 -13.21
CA ASN A 508 3.61 48.39 -12.43
C ASN A 508 4.44 47.39 -11.62
N SER A 509 4.97 47.88 -10.49
CA SER A 509 5.80 47.16 -9.51
C SER A 509 5.23 45.88 -8.88
N ALA A 510 4.04 45.42 -9.28
CA ALA A 510 3.33 44.31 -8.65
C ALA A 510 3.42 42.97 -9.41
N THR A 511 3.89 42.94 -10.66
CA THR A 511 3.97 41.70 -11.45
C THR A 511 5.23 41.67 -12.30
N CYS A 512 6.24 40.90 -11.90
CA CYS A 512 7.40 40.64 -12.75
C CYS A 512 6.96 39.61 -13.82
N THR A 513 7.16 39.95 -15.10
CA THR A 513 6.70 39.15 -16.24
C THR A 513 7.71 38.05 -16.59
N VAL A 514 7.35 37.15 -17.52
CA VAL A 514 8.27 36.10 -18.01
C VAL A 514 9.54 36.70 -18.64
N ASP A 515 9.42 37.86 -19.29
CA ASP A 515 10.57 38.56 -19.91
C ASP A 515 11.52 39.15 -18.85
N ASP A 516 11.04 39.42 -17.64
CA ASP A 516 11.86 39.82 -16.49
C ASP A 516 12.54 38.62 -15.82
N THR A 517 12.01 37.41 -16.01
CA THR A 517 12.51 36.21 -15.33
C THR A 517 13.80 35.63 -15.89
N GLU A 518 14.14 35.87 -17.17
CA GLU A 518 15.51 35.61 -17.66
C GLU A 518 16.57 36.51 -16.97
N LYS A 519 16.14 37.61 -16.32
CA LYS A 519 17.00 38.51 -15.52
C LYS A 519 16.96 38.24 -14.02
N LEU A 520 16.23 37.21 -13.53
CA LEU A 520 16.16 36.82 -12.12
C LEU A 520 17.44 36.14 -11.57
N GLY A 521 18.62 36.56 -12.03
CA GLY A 521 19.88 36.37 -11.30
C GLY A 521 19.95 37.13 -9.97
N HIS A 522 18.90 37.86 -9.59
CA HIS A 522 18.79 38.59 -8.33
C HIS A 522 17.63 38.06 -7.50
N TRP A 523 17.78 36.84 -6.99
CA TRP A 523 16.98 36.42 -5.85
C TRP A 523 17.52 37.13 -4.58
N PRO A 524 16.68 37.73 -3.71
CA PRO A 524 17.13 38.69 -2.69
C PRO A 524 18.01 38.13 -1.57
N ALA A 525 18.29 36.82 -1.56
CA ALA A 525 19.05 36.15 -0.52
C ALA A 525 19.96 35.05 -1.10
N GLY A 526 21.05 35.48 -1.76
CA GLY A 526 22.12 34.60 -2.25
C GLY A 526 21.83 33.99 -3.63
N ALA A 527 22.80 34.12 -4.53
CA ALA A 527 22.73 33.69 -5.95
C ALA A 527 22.55 32.18 -6.19
N ASP A 528 22.40 31.38 -5.13
CA ASP A 528 22.51 29.92 -5.21
C ASP A 528 21.18 29.19 -5.20
N LYS A 529 20.10 29.89 -4.85
CA LYS A 529 18.87 29.20 -4.47
C LYS A 529 17.94 28.87 -5.67
N ALA A 530 18.14 29.45 -6.86
CA ALA A 530 17.24 29.28 -8.03
C ALA A 530 17.91 28.67 -9.28
N ARG A 531 18.72 27.61 -9.12
CA ARG A 531 19.57 27.07 -10.21
C ARG A 531 18.89 25.96 -11.01
N GLY A 532 19.22 25.85 -12.30
CA GLY A 532 18.90 24.70 -13.16
C GLY A 532 17.43 24.52 -13.56
N ASN A 533 16.55 25.48 -13.26
CA ASN A 533 15.15 25.42 -13.67
C ASN A 533 14.99 25.59 -15.20
N ILE A 534 14.13 24.77 -15.81
CA ILE A 534 13.82 24.78 -17.24
C ILE A 534 12.40 25.32 -17.42
N PHE A 535 12.25 26.33 -18.27
CA PHE A 535 10.97 26.96 -18.58
C PHE A 535 10.58 26.68 -20.04
N LEU A 536 9.43 26.05 -20.23
CA LEU A 536 8.86 25.77 -21.56
C LEU A 536 7.51 26.48 -21.66
N ASN A 537 7.52 27.67 -22.26
CA ASN A 537 6.32 28.45 -22.52
C ASN A 537 5.83 28.17 -23.95
N THR A 538 4.61 27.66 -24.07
CA THR A 538 3.99 27.31 -25.36
C THR A 538 3.34 28.51 -26.07
N ARG A 539 3.42 29.72 -25.49
CA ARG A 539 2.77 30.93 -26.01
C ARG A 539 3.58 31.69 -27.07
N ILE A 540 4.68 31.12 -27.56
CA ILE A 540 5.42 31.77 -28.65
C ILE A 540 4.66 31.49 -29.92
N ASP A 541 3.78 32.44 -30.29
CA ASP A 541 3.07 32.50 -31.56
C ASP A 541 4.03 32.13 -32.71
N GLY A 542 3.91 30.90 -33.22
CA GLY A 542 4.63 30.44 -34.41
C GLY A 542 5.86 29.57 -34.21
N ILE A 543 6.31 29.28 -32.98
CA ILE A 543 7.33 28.24 -32.77
C ILE A 543 6.63 26.98 -32.27
N PRO A 544 6.21 26.07 -33.17
CA PRO A 544 5.74 24.77 -32.73
C PRO A 544 6.88 24.13 -31.93
N PHE A 545 6.58 23.61 -30.73
CA PHE A 545 7.11 22.28 -30.43
C PHE A 545 6.82 21.48 -31.67
N VAL A 546 7.85 20.94 -32.34
CA VAL A 546 7.68 20.16 -33.56
C VAL A 546 6.75 19.00 -33.20
N ASN A 547 5.44 19.25 -33.34
CA ASN A 547 4.48 18.22 -33.62
C ASN A 547 4.99 17.71 -34.94
N SER A 548 5.58 16.52 -34.93
CA SER A 548 6.16 15.90 -36.10
C SER A 548 5.26 16.22 -37.28
N ALA A 549 5.78 16.98 -38.24
CA ALA A 549 5.05 17.18 -39.49
C ALA A 549 4.61 15.80 -39.96
N ASN A 550 3.34 15.67 -40.36
CA ASN A 550 2.77 14.45 -40.92
C ASN A 550 3.87 13.69 -41.69
N PHE A 551 4.27 12.51 -41.20
CA PHE A 551 5.44 11.75 -41.67
C PHE A 551 5.42 11.40 -43.17
N ALA A 552 4.39 11.82 -43.91
CA ALA A 552 4.25 11.63 -45.34
C ALA A 552 5.34 12.32 -46.20
N ASN A 553 6.07 13.32 -45.68
CA ASN A 553 7.06 14.07 -46.49
C ASN A 553 8.52 14.01 -45.99
N LEU A 554 8.85 13.18 -44.99
CA LEU A 554 10.23 13.04 -44.50
C LEU A 554 10.95 11.88 -45.20
N THR A 555 11.93 12.19 -46.05
CA THR A 555 12.89 11.19 -46.54
C THR A 555 14.05 11.13 -45.56
N VAL A 556 14.02 10.17 -44.63
CA VAL A 556 15.12 9.95 -43.68
C VAL A 556 16.22 9.15 -44.40
N ALA A 557 17.40 9.74 -44.54
CA ALA A 557 18.60 8.97 -44.89
C ALA A 557 19.08 8.22 -43.64
N ASN A 558 18.73 6.94 -43.53
CA ASN A 558 19.16 6.08 -42.42
C ASN A 558 20.68 5.87 -42.45
N ASN A 559 21.43 6.67 -41.69
CA ASN A 559 22.81 6.35 -41.32
C ASN A 559 22.92 6.27 -39.80
N THR A 560 23.09 5.04 -39.30
CA THR A 560 23.39 4.77 -37.90
C THR A 560 24.71 5.45 -37.50
N GLY A 561 24.64 6.39 -36.55
CA GLY A 561 25.83 7.02 -35.95
C GLY A 561 26.29 8.34 -36.60
N SER A 562 25.49 8.97 -37.46
CA SER A 562 25.81 10.27 -38.02
C SER A 562 24.68 11.27 -37.83
N THR A 563 25.08 12.52 -37.68
CA THR A 563 24.27 13.74 -37.64
C THR A 563 22.98 13.61 -38.45
N THR A 564 21.82 13.74 -37.81
CA THR A 564 20.54 13.68 -38.53
C THR A 564 20.26 15.04 -39.11
N THR A 565 20.06 15.08 -40.41
CA THR A 565 19.71 16.31 -41.12
C THR A 565 18.24 16.25 -41.55
N PHE A 566 17.45 17.21 -41.09
CA PHE A 566 16.04 17.34 -41.43
C PHE A 566 15.86 18.37 -42.55
N TYR A 567 15.03 18.04 -43.54
CA TYR A 567 14.63 18.94 -44.62
C TYR A 567 13.19 19.39 -44.41
N LEU A 568 12.97 20.68 -44.15
CA LEU A 568 11.64 21.28 -44.02
C LEU A 568 11.27 22.03 -45.32
N ASP A 569 10.03 21.86 -45.78
CA ASP A 569 9.50 22.52 -46.98
C ASP A 569 9.37 24.04 -46.76
N LYS A 570 9.81 24.81 -47.75
CA LYS A 570 10.18 26.23 -47.61
C LYS A 570 8.99 27.18 -47.60
N THR A 571 7.77 26.68 -47.77
CA THR A 571 6.59 27.54 -47.96
C THR A 571 6.17 28.30 -46.69
N THR A 572 6.68 27.94 -45.51
CA THR A 572 6.18 28.51 -44.23
C THR A 572 7.21 28.78 -43.13
N THR A 573 8.49 28.43 -43.27
CA THR A 573 9.46 28.50 -42.15
C THR A 573 10.81 29.10 -42.55
N SER A 574 11.35 29.95 -41.69
CA SER A 574 12.63 30.66 -41.88
C SER A 574 13.67 30.21 -40.85
N CYS A 575 14.97 30.33 -41.15
CA CYS A 575 16.03 30.00 -40.15
C CYS A 575 15.98 30.91 -38.90
N THR A 576 15.32 32.07 -39.00
CA THR A 576 15.02 32.94 -37.85
C THR A 576 14.18 32.25 -36.79
N ASP A 577 13.39 31.24 -37.17
CA ASP A 577 12.53 30.48 -36.27
C ASP A 577 13.28 29.33 -35.55
N TYR A 578 14.54 29.06 -35.94
CA TYR A 578 15.38 27.98 -35.41
C TYR A 578 16.84 28.40 -35.18
N PRO A 579 17.14 29.36 -34.28
CA PRO A 579 18.51 29.71 -33.92
C PRO A 579 19.37 28.51 -33.48
N VAL A 580 20.56 28.41 -34.08
CA VAL A 580 21.60 27.43 -33.74
C VAL A 580 21.98 27.56 -32.27
N GLY A 581 22.04 26.43 -31.56
CA GLY A 581 22.40 26.37 -30.14
C GLY A 581 21.26 26.63 -29.15
N LYS A 582 20.03 26.89 -29.61
CA LYS A 582 18.90 27.28 -28.74
C LYS A 582 17.84 26.18 -28.51
N TYR A 583 17.81 25.11 -29.31
CA TYR A 583 16.77 24.08 -29.23
C TYR A 583 17.29 22.73 -28.80
N ILE A 584 16.45 22.04 -28.04
CA ILE A 584 16.63 20.68 -27.58
C ILE A 584 15.43 19.89 -28.11
N GLU A 585 15.66 19.00 -29.07
CA GLU A 585 14.63 18.05 -29.51
C GLU A 585 14.64 16.83 -28.58
N TRP A 586 13.47 16.45 -28.05
CA TRP A 586 13.26 15.18 -27.36
C TRP A 586 12.51 14.23 -28.29
N ASN A 587 13.23 13.34 -28.94
CA ASN A 587 12.65 12.33 -29.84
C ASN A 587 12.21 11.07 -29.07
N ARG A 588 11.45 10.20 -29.74
CA ARG A 588 10.99 8.88 -29.23
C ARG A 588 12.15 7.99 -28.75
N ASP A 589 13.38 8.27 -29.17
CA ASP A 589 14.61 7.59 -28.74
C ASP A 589 15.22 8.13 -27.42
N GLY A 590 14.70 9.21 -26.86
CA GLY A 590 15.10 9.71 -25.54
C GLY A 590 16.43 10.47 -25.52
N ILE A 591 16.97 10.85 -26.68
CA ILE A 591 18.25 11.56 -26.79
C ILE A 591 17.98 13.04 -27.01
N PHE A 592 18.53 13.88 -26.12
CA PHE A 592 18.55 15.33 -26.28
C PHE A 592 19.48 15.73 -27.41
N ARG A 593 18.99 16.61 -28.27
CA ARG A 593 19.59 16.90 -29.55
C ARG A 593 19.68 18.40 -29.75
N LEU A 594 20.90 18.92 -29.94
CA LEU A 594 21.17 20.34 -30.14
C LEU A 594 21.14 20.68 -31.64
N ILE A 595 20.43 21.75 -32.02
CA ILE A 595 20.53 22.31 -33.38
C ILE A 595 21.92 22.93 -33.54
N THR A 596 22.76 22.33 -34.40
CA THR A 596 24.16 22.77 -34.60
C THR A 596 24.35 23.62 -35.84
N ASN A 597 23.41 23.60 -36.79
CA ASN A 597 23.44 24.47 -37.96
C ASN A 597 22.03 24.69 -38.54
N CYS A 598 21.79 25.88 -39.09
CA CYS A 598 20.60 26.25 -39.85
C CYS A 598 21.06 26.93 -41.14
N ALA A 599 20.96 26.24 -42.28
CA ALA A 599 21.34 26.78 -43.58
C ALA A 599 20.12 26.95 -44.48
N VAL A 600 20.02 28.10 -45.15
CA VAL A 600 18.90 28.44 -46.05
C VAL A 600 19.18 27.91 -47.46
N ASN A 601 18.87 26.63 -47.71
CA ASN A 601 18.90 26.02 -49.04
C ASN A 601 17.48 26.03 -49.66
N THR A 602 17.23 25.33 -50.78
CA THR A 602 15.87 25.17 -51.35
C THR A 602 14.89 24.49 -50.38
N TYR A 603 15.44 23.86 -49.34
CA TYR A 603 14.77 23.34 -48.16
C TYR A 603 15.51 23.88 -46.93
N LEU A 604 14.82 24.01 -45.80
CA LEU A 604 15.46 24.36 -44.53
C LEU A 604 16.20 23.11 -44.01
N GLU A 605 17.51 23.20 -43.87
CA GLU A 605 18.38 22.10 -43.47
C GLU A 605 18.78 22.27 -42.00
N ILE A 606 18.18 21.46 -41.12
CA ILE A 606 18.48 21.45 -39.68
C ILE A 606 19.40 20.28 -39.41
N THR A 607 20.64 20.59 -39.02
CA THR A 607 21.64 19.59 -38.68
C THR A 607 21.66 19.39 -37.17
N VAL A 608 21.51 18.14 -36.72
CA VAL A 608 21.39 17.81 -35.31
C VAL A 608 22.46 16.79 -34.92
N SER A 609 23.36 17.18 -34.01
CA SER A 609 24.45 16.32 -33.54
C SER A 609 23.95 15.39 -32.43
N PRO A 610 24.38 14.11 -32.38
CA PRO A 610 24.14 13.28 -31.21
C PRO A 610 24.86 13.89 -30.00
N GLY A 611 24.08 14.41 -29.06
CA GLY A 611 24.56 14.72 -27.72
C GLY A 611 24.43 13.47 -26.87
N ILE A 612 25.57 12.96 -26.39
CA ILE A 612 25.72 11.88 -25.41
C ILE A 612 25.45 10.47 -25.98
N SER A 613 26.51 9.65 -26.00
CA SER A 613 26.49 8.27 -26.50
C SER A 613 25.59 7.38 -25.65
N SER A 614 24.59 6.77 -26.29
CA SER A 614 23.71 5.76 -25.73
C SER A 614 24.45 4.45 -25.41
N GLY A 615 24.62 4.16 -24.12
CA GLY A 615 24.71 2.78 -23.65
C GLY A 615 23.35 2.11 -23.85
N SER A 616 23.35 0.91 -24.42
CA SER A 616 22.16 0.17 -24.81
C SER A 616 21.31 -0.23 -23.60
N ASP A 617 20.11 0.32 -23.44
CA ASP A 617 19.08 -0.26 -22.58
C ASP A 617 17.66 -0.10 -23.17
N ASN A 618 16.84 -1.12 -22.87
CA ASN A 618 15.57 -1.46 -23.50
C ASN A 618 14.51 -0.34 -23.48
N VAL A 619 13.83 -0.18 -24.61
CA VAL A 619 12.90 0.92 -24.95
C VAL A 619 11.46 0.69 -24.44
N ALA A 620 11.28 0.23 -23.19
CA ALA A 620 9.94 -0.10 -22.69
C ALA A 620 9.22 1.05 -21.96
N ASP A 621 9.93 2.02 -21.37
CA ASP A 621 9.29 3.02 -20.49
C ASP A 621 9.71 4.45 -20.88
N LYS A 622 8.88 5.12 -21.69
CA LYS A 622 9.05 6.56 -22.01
C LYS A 622 7.71 7.29 -21.92
N LEU A 623 7.74 8.44 -21.26
CA LEU A 623 6.68 9.43 -21.30
C LEU A 623 6.64 10.05 -22.71
N ILE A 624 5.58 9.80 -23.46
CA ILE A 624 5.35 10.41 -24.78
C ILE A 624 4.23 11.43 -24.63
N LEU A 625 4.55 12.71 -24.78
CA LEU A 625 3.56 13.80 -24.82
C LEU A 625 3.09 13.97 -26.26
N PHE A 626 1.83 13.62 -26.55
CA PHE A 626 1.19 13.94 -27.83
C PHE A 626 0.49 15.31 -27.77
N TYR A 627 0.66 16.11 -28.81
CA TYR A 627 -0.08 17.35 -29.02
C TYR A 627 -0.89 17.25 -30.32
N THR A 628 -2.19 17.51 -30.25
CA THR A 628 -3.04 17.69 -31.43
C THR A 628 -3.63 19.09 -31.44
N ALA A 629 -3.38 19.84 -32.50
CA ALA A 629 -3.68 21.27 -32.66
C ALA A 629 -5.20 21.61 -32.78
N ASN A 630 -6.11 20.69 -32.48
CA ASN A 630 -7.52 20.82 -32.81
C ASN A 630 -8.41 21.03 -31.57
N ASN A 631 -8.28 22.15 -30.84
CA ASN A 631 -9.18 22.65 -29.77
C ASN A 631 -9.70 21.67 -28.68
N GLN A 632 -9.26 20.41 -28.68
CA GLN A 632 -9.41 19.41 -27.64
C GLN A 632 -8.00 18.98 -27.25
N THR A 633 -7.50 19.56 -26.17
CA THR A 633 -6.30 19.06 -25.52
C THR A 633 -6.66 17.82 -24.73
N SER A 634 -6.52 16.64 -25.33
CA SER A 634 -6.43 15.38 -24.59
C SER A 634 -4.96 15.07 -24.37
N PHE A 635 -4.50 15.13 -23.11
CA PHE A 635 -3.23 14.53 -22.74
C PHE A 635 -3.50 13.06 -22.43
N ASP A 636 -3.05 12.15 -23.30
CA ASP A 636 -3.22 10.72 -23.09
C ASP A 636 -1.95 10.17 -22.40
N TYR A 637 -2.04 9.94 -21.09
CA TYR A 637 -0.97 9.33 -20.32
C TYR A 637 -1.25 7.84 -20.14
N HIS A 638 -0.64 6.99 -20.96
CA HIS A 638 -0.64 5.55 -20.70
C HIS A 638 0.40 5.22 -19.61
N TYR A 639 0.01 5.34 -18.34
CA TYR A 639 0.80 4.81 -17.22
C TYR A 639 0.42 3.35 -16.95
N VAL A 640 1.35 2.44 -17.16
CA VAL A 640 1.22 1.07 -16.61
C VAL A 640 1.65 1.14 -15.14
N GLN A 641 0.66 1.21 -14.25
CA GLN A 641 0.79 1.50 -12.82
C GLN A 641 1.69 0.53 -12.02
N ASN A 642 2.11 -0.59 -12.62
CA ASN A 642 2.80 -1.69 -11.94
C ASN A 642 4.30 -1.86 -12.29
N SER A 643 4.91 -0.99 -13.11
CA SER A 643 6.31 -1.18 -13.58
C SER A 643 7.32 -0.09 -13.21
N LEU A 644 6.94 0.95 -12.45
CA LEU A 644 7.89 1.99 -12.03
C LEU A 644 8.77 1.51 -10.89
N THR A 645 9.95 0.97 -11.25
CA THR A 645 11.05 0.73 -10.29
C THR A 645 11.66 2.07 -9.85
N ASP A 646 12.35 2.08 -8.70
CA ASP A 646 13.07 3.27 -8.23
C ASP A 646 14.07 3.79 -9.28
N GLN A 647 14.64 2.88 -10.10
CA GLN A 647 15.54 3.22 -11.20
C GLN A 647 14.84 3.94 -12.37
N ASN A 648 13.64 3.51 -12.75
CA ASN A 648 12.89 4.16 -13.85
C ASN A 648 12.48 5.59 -13.49
N TRP A 649 12.17 5.83 -12.22
CA TRP A 649 11.89 7.17 -11.71
C TRP A 649 13.16 8.04 -11.66
N VAL A 650 14.28 7.49 -11.17
CA VAL A 650 15.59 8.15 -11.19
C VAL A 650 15.97 8.55 -12.62
N ASN A 651 15.78 7.67 -13.61
CA ASN A 651 16.10 7.96 -15.01
C ASN A 651 15.23 9.10 -15.60
N LEU A 652 13.96 9.23 -15.19
CA LEU A 652 13.07 10.32 -15.62
C LEU A 652 13.48 11.67 -15.04
N VAL A 653 14.02 11.66 -13.81
CA VAL A 653 14.30 12.84 -12.99
C VAL A 653 15.74 13.34 -13.13
N GLU A 654 16.70 12.43 -13.30
CA GLU A 654 18.14 12.73 -13.37
C GLU A 654 18.68 12.92 -14.79
N GLY A 655 17.81 12.89 -15.81
CA GLY A 655 18.17 13.11 -17.22
C GLY A 655 18.79 14.48 -17.56
N GLY A 656 19.09 15.32 -16.56
CA GLY A 656 19.80 16.60 -16.69
C GLY A 656 21.16 16.67 -15.99
N LEU A 657 21.70 15.56 -15.47
CA LEU A 657 23.08 15.55 -14.96
C LEU A 657 24.07 15.65 -16.12
N ASP A 658 24.66 16.83 -16.26
CA ASP A 658 25.83 17.07 -17.10
C ASP A 658 26.97 16.16 -16.62
N SER A 659 27.18 15.04 -17.33
CA SER A 659 28.30 14.13 -17.14
C SER A 659 29.56 14.59 -17.89
N SER A 660 29.54 15.78 -18.51
CA SER A 660 30.67 16.32 -19.28
C SER A 660 31.59 17.21 -18.45
N GLY A 661 32.24 16.62 -17.44
CA GLY A 661 33.55 17.09 -16.99
C GLY A 661 33.69 17.45 -15.50
N ASN A 662 34.87 17.16 -14.95
CA ASN A 662 35.27 17.32 -13.55
C ASN A 662 35.40 18.77 -13.03
N ASN A 663 34.72 19.77 -13.62
CA ASN A 663 34.89 21.17 -13.22
C ASN A 663 33.56 21.86 -12.92
N CYS A 664 33.21 21.95 -11.63
CA CYS A 664 32.26 22.95 -11.16
C CYS A 664 32.79 24.36 -11.48
N GLY A 665 31.93 25.22 -12.01
CA GLY A 665 32.28 26.57 -12.49
C GLY A 665 33.11 27.40 -11.50
N SER A 666 34.27 27.86 -11.94
CA SER A 666 35.09 28.86 -11.25
C SER A 666 34.77 30.25 -11.84
N PRO A 667 34.46 31.28 -11.04
CA PRO A 667 34.52 32.65 -11.52
C PRO A 667 35.96 32.99 -11.89
N SER A 668 36.17 33.90 -12.84
CA SER A 668 37.44 34.28 -13.45
C SER A 668 38.53 34.85 -12.52
N SER A 669 38.40 34.72 -11.19
CA SER A 669 39.38 35.22 -10.21
C SER A 669 39.53 34.37 -8.94
N GLY A 670 39.47 33.03 -9.06
CA GLY A 670 40.01 32.11 -8.04
C GLY A 670 38.98 31.16 -7.40
N ALA A 671 39.50 30.13 -6.74
CA ALA A 671 38.72 29.06 -6.12
C ALA A 671 37.89 29.59 -4.93
N GLY A 672 36.59 29.77 -5.14
CA GLY A 672 35.65 30.08 -4.07
C GLY A 672 35.38 28.86 -3.20
N LEU A 673 35.51 29.01 -1.88
CA LEU A 673 35.09 28.02 -0.89
C LEU A 673 33.58 28.17 -0.65
N GLY A 674 32.83 27.07 -0.76
CA GLY A 674 31.42 27.03 -0.39
C GLY A 674 31.21 27.16 1.13
N PRO A 675 29.97 27.44 1.59
CA PRO A 675 29.66 27.56 3.01
C PRO A 675 30.04 26.28 3.75
N GLY A 676 31.04 26.36 4.65
CA GLY A 676 31.51 25.24 5.46
C GLY A 676 32.95 24.77 5.24
N ASN A 677 33.76 25.45 4.41
CA ASN A 677 35.20 25.14 4.22
C ASN A 677 35.52 23.70 3.79
N LYS A 678 34.57 22.96 3.21
CA LYS A 678 34.82 21.62 2.68
C LYS A 678 35.21 21.69 1.21
N SER A 679 36.40 21.16 0.91
CA SER A 679 36.83 20.83 -0.45
C SER A 679 35.81 19.91 -1.12
N CYS A 680 35.50 20.13 -2.40
CA CYS A 680 34.78 19.16 -3.23
C CYS A 680 35.60 17.87 -3.24
N GLY A 681 35.20 16.90 -2.43
CA GLY A 681 35.92 15.63 -2.30
C GLY A 681 35.97 14.93 -3.65
N ASN A 682 37.16 14.47 -4.04
CA ASN A 682 37.31 13.44 -5.06
C ASN A 682 36.49 12.22 -4.64
N VAL A 683 35.40 11.93 -5.33
CA VAL A 683 34.71 10.63 -5.23
C VAL A 683 35.54 9.63 -6.03
N GLY A 684 36.59 9.11 -5.40
CA GLY A 684 37.53 8.15 -6.01
C GLY A 684 37.18 6.68 -5.79
N SER A 685 36.11 6.36 -5.08
CA SER A 685 35.67 4.98 -4.90
C SER A 685 34.21 4.91 -4.47
N ASP A 686 33.43 4.29 -5.34
CA ASP A 686 32.13 3.70 -5.08
C ASP A 686 32.17 2.84 -3.80
N LEU A 687 31.20 3.05 -2.91
CA LEU A 687 31.12 2.39 -1.61
C LEU A 687 30.17 1.19 -1.64
N GLU A 688 30.02 0.46 -2.76
CA GLU A 688 29.35 -0.86 -2.79
C GLU A 688 30.03 -1.91 -3.69
N ALA A 689 31.36 -1.92 -3.77
CA ALA A 689 32.09 -3.01 -4.44
C ALA A 689 33.07 -3.74 -3.51
N THR A 690 32.55 -4.67 -2.69
CA THR A 690 33.33 -5.87 -2.31
C THR A 690 32.43 -7.11 -2.20
N THR A 691 32.62 -8.00 -3.16
CA THR A 691 32.52 -9.47 -3.06
C THR A 691 32.24 -10.06 -1.67
N ARG A 692 31.10 -10.73 -1.52
CA ARG A 692 30.94 -11.84 -0.57
C ARG A 692 30.75 -13.14 -1.35
N THR A 693 31.83 -13.91 -1.46
CA THR A 693 31.82 -15.33 -1.81
C THR A 693 31.29 -16.17 -0.65
N THR A 694 30.21 -16.90 -0.93
CA THR A 694 29.83 -18.26 -0.51
C THR A 694 29.91 -18.71 0.96
N GLY A 695 28.78 -19.27 1.42
CA GLY A 695 28.78 -20.40 2.36
C GLY A 695 27.42 -20.59 3.03
N PHE A 696 26.53 -21.41 2.44
CA PHE A 696 25.85 -22.55 3.09
C PHE A 696 24.78 -23.15 2.16
N ASN A 697 24.90 -24.46 1.96
CA ASN A 697 24.10 -25.35 1.11
C ASN A 697 22.60 -25.37 1.48
N HIS A 698 21.72 -25.41 0.48
CA HIS A 698 20.56 -26.30 0.52
C HIS A 698 20.15 -26.75 -0.90
N ALA A 699 20.18 -28.08 -1.05
CA ALA A 699 19.61 -28.98 -2.06
C ALA A 699 19.05 -28.43 -3.38
N SER A 700 19.69 -28.85 -4.47
CA SER A 700 19.15 -28.96 -5.82
C SER A 700 17.96 -29.92 -5.91
N VAL A 701 16.85 -29.46 -6.48
CA VAL A 701 15.88 -30.32 -7.17
C VAL A 701 15.83 -29.86 -8.63
N GLN A 702 16.19 -30.77 -9.54
CA GLN A 702 16.18 -30.55 -10.98
C GLN A 702 14.76 -30.47 -11.55
N PRO A 703 14.51 -29.67 -12.60
CA PRO A 703 13.31 -29.80 -13.41
C PRO A 703 13.56 -30.83 -14.53
N ASN A 704 13.13 -32.07 -14.30
CA ASN A 704 12.79 -33.01 -15.37
C ASN A 704 11.26 -33.05 -15.47
N ASN A 705 10.67 -32.48 -16.51
CA ASN A 705 10.04 -33.30 -17.56
C ASN A 705 9.41 -32.45 -18.66
N THR A 706 9.78 -32.86 -19.87
CA THR A 706 9.12 -32.74 -21.16
C THR A 706 7.59 -32.61 -21.16
N SER A 707 7.15 -31.71 -22.02
CA SER A 707 5.83 -31.64 -22.63
C SER A 707 5.34 -33.00 -23.14
N VAL A 708 4.13 -33.38 -22.72
CA VAL A 708 3.37 -34.46 -23.36
C VAL A 708 2.35 -33.84 -24.31
N ASN A 709 2.58 -34.07 -25.60
CA ASN A 709 1.60 -33.93 -26.67
C ASN A 709 0.37 -34.81 -26.36
N ASN A 710 -0.82 -34.23 -26.27
CA ASN A 710 -2.06 -34.99 -26.39
C ASN A 710 -2.53 -34.98 -27.84
N VAL A 711 -2.21 -36.08 -28.52
CA VAL A 711 -2.83 -36.53 -29.76
C VAL A 711 -4.17 -37.17 -29.41
N CYS A 712 -5.27 -36.65 -29.97
CA CYS A 712 -6.55 -37.37 -30.00
C CYS A 712 -6.41 -38.59 -30.93
N ALA A 713 -6.28 -39.77 -30.34
CA ALA A 713 -6.45 -41.03 -31.06
C ALA A 713 -7.91 -41.49 -30.97
N SER A 714 -8.45 -41.78 -32.15
CA SER A 714 -9.74 -42.44 -32.42
C SER A 714 -9.89 -43.78 -31.69
N GLY A 715 -11.05 -44.03 -31.09
CA GLY A 715 -11.44 -45.40 -30.71
C GLY A 715 -12.58 -45.50 -29.71
N ILE A 716 -13.78 -45.73 -30.23
CA ILE A 716 -14.90 -46.47 -29.60
C ILE A 716 -15.61 -45.79 -28.41
N GLY A 717 -16.77 -45.20 -28.72
CA GLY A 717 -18.01 -45.38 -27.96
C GLY A 717 -18.13 -44.73 -26.58
N GLY A 718 -18.50 -43.45 -26.55
CA GLY A 718 -18.96 -42.80 -25.33
C GLY A 718 -19.61 -41.45 -25.62
N THR A 719 -20.93 -41.41 -25.56
CA THR A 719 -21.76 -40.22 -25.77
C THR A 719 -21.55 -39.17 -24.68
N CYS A 720 -21.00 -38.01 -25.02
CA CYS A 720 -21.10 -36.80 -24.20
C CYS A 720 -22.09 -35.83 -24.87
N SER A 721 -23.27 -35.74 -24.25
CA SER A 721 -24.37 -34.84 -24.60
C SER A 721 -24.06 -33.38 -24.24
N ASN A 722 -24.10 -32.51 -25.24
CA ASN A 722 -24.37 -31.08 -25.09
C ASN A 722 -25.83 -30.87 -24.65
N PRO A 723 -26.15 -29.82 -23.87
CA PRO A 723 -26.43 -28.49 -24.45
C PRO A 723 -25.95 -27.34 -23.52
N ARG A 724 -25.87 -26.05 -23.87
CA ARG A 724 -26.61 -25.22 -24.82
C ARG A 724 -25.82 -23.90 -24.97
N SER A 725 -25.62 -23.46 -26.20
CA SER A 725 -25.13 -22.13 -26.55
C SER A 725 -26.24 -21.08 -26.38
N ALA A 726 -25.93 -19.96 -25.74
CA ALA A 726 -26.65 -18.71 -25.93
C ALA A 726 -25.62 -17.63 -26.31
N THR A 727 -25.64 -17.32 -27.60
CA THR A 727 -25.07 -16.14 -28.25
C THR A 727 -25.68 -14.87 -27.65
N GLU A 728 -24.85 -13.89 -27.27
CA GLU A 728 -25.33 -12.51 -27.20
C GLU A 728 -24.30 -11.53 -27.79
N GLN A 729 -24.86 -10.62 -28.57
CA GLN A 729 -24.24 -9.74 -29.53
C GLN A 729 -23.46 -8.60 -28.88
N ALA A 730 -22.30 -8.30 -29.45
CA ALA A 730 -21.67 -7.01 -29.29
C ALA A 730 -22.44 -5.92 -30.06
N LYS A 731 -22.77 -4.80 -29.39
CA LYS A 731 -22.57 -3.44 -29.94
C LYS A 731 -22.47 -2.40 -28.81
N PRO A 732 -21.63 -1.36 -28.97
CA PRO A 732 -21.34 -0.34 -27.97
C PRO A 732 -22.31 0.84 -28.10
N ASN A 733 -22.64 1.51 -27.00
CA ASN A 733 -23.08 2.91 -27.02
C ASN A 733 -22.70 3.60 -25.72
N GLY A 734 -22.13 4.79 -25.87
CA GLY A 734 -21.53 5.59 -24.81
C GLY A 734 -22.48 5.99 -23.70
N PHE A 735 -21.93 6.05 -22.49
CA PHE A 735 -22.63 6.53 -21.30
C PHE A 735 -22.14 7.95 -20.98
N SER A 736 -23.03 8.91 -21.20
CA SER A 736 -22.92 10.30 -20.74
C SER A 736 -23.58 10.38 -19.38
N ILE A 737 -22.84 10.83 -18.35
CA ILE A 737 -23.39 11.03 -17.00
C ILE A 737 -24.05 12.43 -16.96
N GLY A 738 -25.37 12.47 -16.95
CA GLY A 738 -26.17 13.63 -16.57
C GLY A 738 -26.46 13.66 -15.06
N PRO A 739 -26.90 14.80 -14.50
CA PRO A 739 -26.90 15.06 -13.07
C PRO A 739 -28.01 14.30 -12.31
N TYR A 740 -27.67 13.89 -11.10
CA TYR A 740 -28.49 13.19 -10.11
C TYR A 740 -29.81 13.90 -9.78
N GLU A 741 -30.92 13.18 -9.91
CA GLU A 741 -32.19 13.49 -9.25
C GLU A 741 -32.20 12.94 -7.82
N LYS A 742 -32.75 13.75 -6.92
CA LYS A 742 -33.17 13.45 -5.55
C LYS A 742 -34.26 12.36 -5.56
N ASP A 743 -34.10 11.31 -4.76
CA ASP A 743 -35.06 10.93 -3.70
C ASP A 743 -34.60 9.66 -2.97
N LEU A 744 -34.82 9.68 -1.64
CA LEU A 744 -34.52 8.71 -0.56
C LEU A 744 -33.17 8.85 0.15
#